data_AF-C8PTS5-F1
#
_entry.id   AF-C8PTS5-F1
#
_cell.length_a   1.000
_cell.length_b   1.000
_cell.length_c   1.000
_cell.angle_alpha   90.00
_cell.angle_beta   90.00
_cell.angle_gamma   90.00
#
_symmetry.space_group_name_H-M   'P 1'
#
loop_
_entity.id
_entity.type
_entity.pdbx_description
1 polymer ?
#
loop_
_entity_poly.entity_id
_entity_poly.type
_entity_poly.pdbx_seq_one_letter_code
_entity_poly.pdbx_strand_id
1 'polypeptide(L)'
;MQTDIIRFIDDESKQECMAVAGYLYNLCSNSKHLDKYKSLLMLLQALIVRLKKETQAETIVQAFIQKGIKEKQLTVFTPGKNYNHPFEYGSKLDVNFKEDTKIAAAINNFTTDSIFTINLCRCVFMQKENLAKIIALIFFSTKINNNDTYSIPQRINVSARITKILNDITPVEFLFDTLHLSHQEAVLLTAAYRTQTIYELYNFYGDVLSQATENQITIYAKCINTSLQAIRILFENDKKLISFGLMEDNGYIEDESIYCIYNKNFDAFFSGILKEEKTNAAFNLNSYAIKKEYSNLAVQFLKSNFPSNVLLYGSPGSGKTEFAKTLAKESGLRLFIFKNELDTDRALQRLHCILSIPKQDTLLVIDEAENILKTIEPHFGTFMSTTQKGIVNKMLDNNVNKVVWIVNYTDLLDMSTLRRFTYSIKFNKMPKSILKKIAQSKLQNSNISGKILHTLVDLCDNYRITGASIDNMIKAVNSVNCSSQTEEQIVIDVKNILEANSGLVYGSSYPGRKIQKTYDIGALNTSIEPDDIITMIKNAEAYSDSAQTDVPAGIRMLFYGLSGTGKTEFARYIANALAKELILKKASDILGKYIGESEQNIKEAFEEAERQDAILLFDEADSFFTNRFNAENTWERTMVNEFLMQIEAFNGLLICTTNMRSIMDPALQRHFHIMVEFQALSANGIKTLLTKYFRNVSFNADQIEKLNQWQSVTPGDFNALYGKARFMPQEKITSEYIITELAQMQQEKNGVQKMIGFSINA
;
A
#
# COMPACT_ATOMS: atom_id res chain seq x y z
N MET A 1 -20.10 -20.16 53.84
CA MET A 1 -19.08 -21.18 53.53
C MET A 1 -19.58 -22.56 53.90
N GLN A 2 -19.75 -22.90 55.19
CA GLN A 2 -20.20 -24.24 55.57
C GLN A 2 -21.62 -24.54 55.06
N THR A 3 -22.54 -23.57 55.18
CA THR A 3 -23.93 -23.68 54.73
C THR A 3 -24.07 -23.70 53.21
N ASP A 4 -23.28 -22.91 52.48
CA ASP A 4 -23.36 -22.82 51.01
C ASP A 4 -22.78 -24.06 50.34
N ILE A 5 -21.64 -24.55 50.85
CA ILE A 5 -20.99 -25.76 50.38
C ILE A 5 -21.88 -27.00 50.60
N ILE A 6 -22.52 -27.10 51.78
CA ILE A 6 -23.45 -28.20 52.08
C ILE A 6 -24.64 -28.17 51.12
N ARG A 7 -25.17 -26.97 50.81
CA ARG A 7 -26.28 -26.79 49.88
C ARG A 7 -25.93 -27.26 48.46
N PHE A 8 -24.71 -26.99 47.98
CA PHE A 8 -24.24 -27.51 46.69
C PHE A 8 -23.96 -29.02 46.72
N ILE A 9 -23.58 -29.61 47.85
CA ILE A 9 -23.35 -31.06 47.98
C ILE A 9 -24.68 -31.84 48.03
N ASP A 10 -25.75 -31.24 48.56
CA ASP A 10 -27.07 -31.87 48.62
C ASP A 10 -27.70 -32.06 47.23
N ASP A 11 -27.34 -31.20 46.27
CA ASP A 11 -27.85 -31.18 44.89
C ASP A 11 -27.09 -32.10 43.89
N GLU A 12 -26.02 -32.77 44.31
CA GLU A 12 -25.14 -33.59 43.44
C GLU A 12 -25.30 -35.12 43.66
N SER A 13 -24.89 -35.94 42.69
CA SER A 13 -25.06 -37.39 42.70
C SER A 13 -23.98 -38.15 43.49
N LYS A 14 -24.28 -39.41 43.84
CA LYS A 14 -23.43 -40.28 44.67
C LYS A 14 -22.09 -40.62 43.99
N GLN A 15 -22.04 -40.74 42.66
CA GLN A 15 -20.81 -41.04 41.93
C GLN A 15 -19.89 -39.82 41.85
N GLU A 16 -20.46 -38.62 41.74
CA GLU A 16 -19.74 -37.33 41.75
C GLU A 16 -19.12 -37.05 43.12
N CYS A 17 -19.86 -37.29 44.20
CA CYS A 17 -19.33 -37.19 45.56
C CYS A 17 -18.15 -38.18 45.80
N MET A 18 -18.14 -39.36 45.16
CA MET A 18 -17.04 -40.34 45.28
C MET A 18 -15.78 -39.90 44.53
N ALA A 19 -15.92 -39.28 43.36
CA ALA A 19 -14.79 -38.74 42.60
C ALA A 19 -14.10 -37.60 43.36
N VAL A 20 -14.91 -36.70 43.94
CA VAL A 20 -14.42 -35.60 44.79
C VAL A 20 -13.74 -36.13 46.05
N ALA A 21 -14.33 -37.12 46.74
CA ALA A 21 -13.72 -37.76 47.91
C ALA A 21 -12.39 -38.47 47.59
N GLY A 22 -12.30 -39.16 46.44
CA GLY A 22 -11.06 -39.80 45.97
C GLY A 22 -9.94 -38.82 45.63
N TYR A 23 -10.29 -37.67 45.03
CA TYR A 23 -9.35 -36.58 44.78
C TYR A 23 -8.82 -35.97 46.08
N LEU A 24 -9.70 -35.70 47.04
CA LEU A 24 -9.34 -35.15 48.36
C LEU A 24 -8.49 -36.13 49.18
N TYR A 25 -8.78 -37.44 49.09
CA TYR A 25 -7.96 -38.49 49.68
C TYR A 25 -6.52 -38.50 49.14
N ASN A 26 -6.35 -38.37 47.82
CA ASN A 26 -5.02 -38.26 47.19
C ASN A 26 -4.29 -36.96 47.55
N LEU A 27 -5.02 -35.89 47.83
CA LEU A 27 -4.46 -34.60 48.24
C LEU A 27 -3.99 -34.64 49.71
N CYS A 28 -4.76 -35.28 50.59
CA CYS A 28 -4.43 -35.46 52.00
C CYS A 28 -3.31 -36.49 52.25
N SER A 29 -3.27 -37.58 51.49
CA SER A 29 -2.25 -38.64 51.63
C SER A 29 -0.85 -38.19 51.21
N ASN A 30 -0.75 -37.14 50.38
CA ASN A 30 0.52 -36.55 49.93
C ASN A 30 0.95 -35.29 50.71
N SER A 31 0.21 -34.88 51.75
CA SER A 31 0.45 -33.63 52.49
C SER A 31 1.00 -33.90 53.89
N LYS A 32 2.14 -33.28 54.24
CA LYS A 32 2.76 -33.36 55.58
C LYS A 32 2.13 -32.45 56.63
N HIS A 33 1.19 -31.57 56.25
CA HIS A 33 0.62 -30.54 57.15
C HIS A 33 -0.89 -30.44 56.97
N LEU A 34 -1.65 -31.34 57.62
CA LEU A 34 -3.12 -31.37 57.54
C LEU A 34 -3.79 -30.22 58.32
N ASP A 35 -3.11 -29.67 59.32
CA ASP A 35 -3.63 -28.67 60.27
C ASP A 35 -4.03 -27.35 59.58
N LYS A 36 -3.45 -27.10 58.39
CA LYS A 36 -3.74 -25.92 57.56
C LYS A 36 -5.01 -26.04 56.72
N TYR A 37 -5.62 -27.22 56.67
CA TYR A 37 -6.73 -27.56 55.77
C TYR A 37 -8.01 -27.94 56.53
N LYS A 38 -8.33 -27.20 57.60
CA LYS A 38 -9.51 -27.44 58.45
C LYS A 38 -10.83 -27.48 57.66
N SER A 39 -10.94 -26.63 56.64
CA SER A 39 -12.09 -26.58 55.72
C SER A 39 -12.21 -27.83 54.83
N LEU A 40 -11.08 -28.46 54.49
CA LEU A 40 -11.00 -29.65 53.64
C LEU A 40 -11.47 -30.90 54.41
N LEU A 41 -11.13 -30.99 55.69
CA LEU A 41 -11.60 -32.03 56.61
C LEU A 41 -13.12 -31.97 56.81
N MET A 42 -13.67 -30.76 56.97
CA MET A 42 -15.12 -30.54 57.10
C MET A 42 -15.87 -30.90 55.81
N LEU A 43 -15.26 -30.66 54.64
CA LEU A 43 -15.79 -31.03 53.33
C LEU A 43 -15.79 -32.55 53.12
N LEU A 44 -14.67 -33.22 53.45
CA LEU A 44 -14.52 -34.67 53.39
C LEU A 44 -15.56 -35.35 54.28
N GLN A 45 -15.79 -34.81 55.47
CA GLN A 45 -16.76 -35.32 56.44
C GLN A 45 -18.20 -35.16 55.93
N ALA A 46 -18.55 -34.05 55.29
CA ALA A 46 -19.86 -33.86 54.65
C ALA A 46 -20.09 -34.80 53.46
N LEU A 47 -19.08 -35.02 52.61
CA LEU A 47 -19.14 -35.94 51.47
C LEU A 47 -19.26 -37.41 51.91
N ILE A 48 -18.52 -37.82 52.95
CA ILE A 48 -18.62 -39.17 53.53
C ILE A 48 -20.01 -39.45 54.08
N VAL A 49 -20.63 -38.47 54.75
CA VAL A 49 -22.00 -38.56 55.26
C VAL A 49 -23.02 -38.71 54.12
N ARG A 50 -22.82 -38.03 52.98
CA ARG A 50 -23.71 -38.15 51.80
C ARG A 50 -23.60 -39.49 51.07
N LEU A 51 -22.41 -40.12 51.06
CA LEU A 51 -22.06 -41.30 50.27
C LEU A 51 -22.52 -42.65 50.84
N LYS A 52 -22.97 -42.70 52.09
CA LYS A 52 -23.46 -43.90 52.81
C LYS A 52 -22.70 -45.21 52.48
N LYS A 53 -21.37 -45.15 52.61
CA LYS A 53 -20.48 -46.33 52.63
C LYS A 53 -19.95 -46.52 54.05
N GLU A 54 -20.87 -46.80 54.97
CA GLU A 54 -20.65 -46.68 56.42
C GLU A 54 -19.57 -47.62 56.95
N THR A 55 -19.42 -48.86 56.48
CA THR A 55 -18.44 -49.84 57.03
C THR A 55 -16.99 -49.61 56.58
N GLN A 56 -16.76 -49.28 55.31
CA GLN A 56 -15.41 -48.91 54.82
C GLN A 56 -15.03 -47.48 55.24
N ALA A 57 -15.99 -46.56 55.28
CA ALA A 57 -15.78 -45.23 55.84
C ALA A 57 -15.58 -45.28 57.36
N GLU A 58 -16.26 -46.17 58.10
CA GLU A 58 -16.00 -46.43 59.52
C GLU A 58 -14.58 -46.89 59.72
N THR A 59 -14.05 -47.78 58.88
CA THR A 59 -12.67 -48.27 59.06
C THR A 59 -11.66 -47.14 58.85
N ILE A 60 -11.89 -46.28 57.84
CA ILE A 60 -11.02 -45.15 57.50
C ILE A 60 -11.15 -44.01 58.52
N VAL A 61 -12.38 -43.64 58.89
CA VAL A 61 -12.71 -42.61 59.86
C VAL A 61 -12.37 -43.08 61.27
N GLN A 62 -12.51 -44.35 61.65
CA GLN A 62 -12.02 -44.90 62.92
C GLN A 62 -10.50 -44.92 62.97
N ALA A 63 -9.79 -45.25 61.89
CA ALA A 63 -8.33 -45.14 61.86
C ALA A 63 -7.88 -43.67 62.02
N PHE A 64 -8.61 -42.73 61.41
CA PHE A 64 -8.37 -41.29 61.51
C PHE A 64 -8.76 -40.72 62.89
N ILE A 65 -9.88 -41.15 63.46
CA ILE A 65 -10.39 -40.79 64.79
C ILE A 65 -9.53 -41.44 65.88
N GLN A 66 -9.08 -42.68 65.73
CA GLN A 66 -8.14 -43.31 66.67
C GLN A 66 -6.78 -42.60 66.66
N LYS A 67 -6.30 -42.19 65.48
CA LYS A 67 -5.10 -41.35 65.37
C LYS A 67 -5.33 -39.99 66.04
N GLY A 68 -6.47 -39.36 65.78
CA GLY A 68 -6.89 -38.10 66.41
C GLY A 68 -7.06 -38.20 67.94
N ILE A 69 -7.68 -39.26 68.46
CA ILE A 69 -7.86 -39.52 69.91
C ILE A 69 -6.51 -39.83 70.56
N LYS A 70 -5.62 -40.60 69.91
CA LYS A 70 -4.25 -40.90 70.36
C LYS A 70 -3.37 -39.64 70.41
N GLU A 71 -3.62 -38.70 69.50
CA GLU A 71 -3.01 -37.36 69.46
C GLU A 71 -3.80 -36.31 70.29
N LYS A 72 -4.84 -36.73 71.06
CA LYS A 72 -5.72 -35.93 71.95
C LYS A 72 -6.58 -34.84 71.28
N GLN A 73 -7.02 -35.06 70.05
CA GLN A 73 -7.73 -34.08 69.22
C GLN A 73 -9.28 -34.26 69.10
N LEU A 74 -9.92 -35.34 69.59
CA LEU A 74 -11.37 -35.64 69.40
C LEU A 74 -12.07 -36.46 70.55
N THR A 75 -13.42 -36.44 70.69
CA THR A 75 -14.29 -37.26 71.62
C THR A 75 -15.64 -37.74 70.98
N VAL A 76 -16.23 -38.88 71.41
CA VAL A 76 -17.18 -39.76 70.64
C VAL A 76 -18.71 -39.60 70.96
N PHE A 77 -19.60 -39.84 69.97
CA PHE A 77 -21.09 -39.86 70.06
C PHE A 77 -21.71 -41.13 69.39
N THR A 78 -22.90 -41.62 69.83
CA THR A 78 -23.57 -42.86 69.36
C THR A 78 -25.09 -42.72 69.12
N PRO A 79 -25.65 -43.00 67.92
CA PRO A 79 -27.09 -42.92 67.62
C PRO A 79 -27.86 -44.27 67.74
N GLY A 80 -29.20 -44.20 67.90
CA GLY A 80 -30.10 -45.30 68.28
C GLY A 80 -30.86 -46.07 67.16
N LYS A 81 -31.66 -47.06 67.58
CA LYS A 81 -32.05 -48.30 66.87
C LYS A 81 -32.87 -48.25 65.56
N ASN A 82 -33.38 -47.12 65.06
CA ASN A 82 -34.39 -47.13 63.98
C ASN A 82 -34.02 -46.35 62.70
N TYR A 83 -32.80 -46.46 62.20
CA TYR A 83 -32.37 -45.82 60.94
C TYR A 83 -32.33 -46.82 59.77
N ASN A 84 -33.12 -46.63 58.70
CA ASN A 84 -33.14 -47.48 57.49
C ASN A 84 -32.78 -46.71 56.21
N HIS A 85 -32.19 -47.40 55.22
CA HIS A 85 -31.25 -46.84 54.24
C HIS A 85 -31.74 -46.80 52.75
N PRO A 86 -32.02 -45.62 52.18
CA PRO A 86 -32.69 -45.36 50.87
C PRO A 86 -32.10 -45.78 49.50
N PHE A 87 -31.12 -46.69 49.34
CA PHE A 87 -30.38 -46.86 48.05
C PHE A 87 -30.63 -48.16 47.26
N GLU A 88 -31.88 -48.49 46.97
CA GLU A 88 -32.23 -49.49 45.94
C GLU A 88 -32.57 -48.76 44.61
N TYR A 89 -32.29 -49.35 43.43
CA TYR A 89 -32.62 -48.97 42.02
C TYR A 89 -31.54 -48.27 41.13
N GLY A 90 -31.15 -48.91 40.01
CA GLY A 90 -30.23 -48.37 38.97
C GLY A 90 -30.44 -48.98 37.56
N SER A 91 -30.46 -48.13 36.52
CA SER A 91 -30.31 -48.47 35.07
C SER A 91 -30.52 -47.22 34.18
N LYS A 92 -29.46 -46.68 33.54
CA LYS A 92 -29.52 -45.69 32.41
C LYS A 92 -28.15 -45.26 31.78
N LEU A 93 -27.04 -45.97 32.01
CA LEU A 93 -25.67 -45.54 31.64
C LEU A 93 -25.11 -46.07 30.30
N ASP A 94 -25.76 -47.02 29.63
CA ASP A 94 -25.14 -47.78 28.52
C ASP A 94 -25.23 -47.13 27.11
N VAL A 95 -25.96 -46.02 26.94
CA VAL A 95 -26.29 -45.50 25.59
C VAL A 95 -25.21 -44.60 24.99
N ASN A 96 -24.39 -43.91 25.80
CA ASN A 96 -23.43 -42.91 25.31
C ASN A 96 -22.08 -43.50 24.86
N PHE A 97 -21.76 -44.74 25.21
CA PHE A 97 -20.45 -45.35 24.94
C PHE A 97 -20.25 -45.78 23.46
N LYS A 98 -21.33 -45.84 22.66
CA LYS A 98 -21.32 -46.37 21.27
C LYS A 98 -20.95 -45.35 20.19
N GLU A 99 -21.07 -44.05 20.44
CA GLU A 99 -20.72 -43.03 19.44
C GLU A 99 -19.22 -42.75 19.41
N ASP A 100 -18.57 -42.70 20.57
CA ASP A 100 -17.13 -42.46 20.70
C ASP A 100 -16.27 -43.57 20.08
N THR A 101 -16.76 -44.82 20.07
CA THR A 101 -16.06 -45.95 19.44
C THR A 101 -16.06 -45.88 17.91
N LYS A 102 -17.02 -45.19 17.28
CA LYS A 102 -17.07 -45.04 15.81
C LYS A 102 -16.05 -44.02 15.31
N ILE A 103 -15.79 -42.98 16.09
CA ILE A 103 -14.80 -41.95 15.79
C ILE A 103 -13.38 -42.51 15.99
N ALA A 104 -13.18 -43.36 17.01
CA ALA A 104 -11.94 -44.06 17.30
C ALA A 104 -11.46 -45.00 16.17
N ALA A 105 -12.36 -45.50 15.33
CA ALA A 105 -12.02 -46.41 14.23
C ALA A 105 -11.44 -45.71 12.98
N ALA A 106 -11.51 -44.38 12.90
CA ALA A 106 -11.20 -43.63 11.67
C ALA A 106 -9.76 -43.07 11.58
N ILE A 107 -8.98 -43.04 12.68
CA ILE A 107 -7.68 -42.34 12.71
C ILE A 107 -6.63 -43.19 13.45
N ASN A 108 -5.55 -43.55 12.76
CA ASN A 108 -4.68 -44.67 13.13
C ASN A 108 -3.38 -44.28 13.88
N ASN A 109 -3.39 -43.25 14.73
CA ASN A 109 -2.32 -42.99 15.71
C ASN A 109 -2.77 -41.93 16.74
N PHE A 110 -3.06 -42.39 17.97
CA PHE A 110 -3.50 -41.56 19.08
C PHE A 110 -2.42 -41.56 20.18
N THR A 111 -1.92 -40.40 20.60
CA THR A 111 -0.96 -40.27 21.72
C THR A 111 -1.63 -39.70 22.99
N THR A 112 -1.32 -40.29 24.14
CA THR A 112 -2.08 -40.28 25.40
C THR A 112 -1.79 -39.13 26.39
N ASP A 113 -0.89 -38.20 26.12
CA ASP A 113 -0.47 -37.20 27.13
C ASP A 113 -1.53 -36.11 27.42
N SER A 114 -2.48 -35.93 26.50
CA SER A 114 -3.62 -35.04 26.70
C SER A 114 -4.80 -35.74 27.37
N ILE A 115 -4.90 -37.07 27.33
CA ILE A 115 -6.10 -37.81 27.78
C ILE A 115 -6.27 -37.76 29.29
N PHE A 116 -5.22 -37.82 30.11
CA PHE A 116 -5.40 -37.79 31.57
C PHE A 116 -5.86 -36.42 32.07
N THR A 117 -5.33 -35.34 31.50
CA THR A 117 -5.68 -33.96 31.86
C THR A 117 -7.01 -33.52 31.25
N ILE A 118 -7.27 -33.91 29.98
CA ILE A 118 -8.56 -33.69 29.33
C ILE A 118 -9.66 -34.55 29.96
N ASN A 119 -9.38 -35.79 30.40
CA ASN A 119 -10.36 -36.58 31.16
C ASN A 119 -10.57 -36.04 32.57
N LEU A 120 -9.55 -35.46 33.23
CA LEU A 120 -9.73 -34.78 34.51
C LEU A 120 -10.60 -33.53 34.34
N CYS A 121 -10.38 -32.72 33.31
CA CYS A 121 -11.22 -31.59 32.95
C CYS A 121 -12.63 -32.04 32.54
N ARG A 122 -12.77 -33.01 31.63
CA ARG A 122 -14.07 -33.57 31.22
C ARG A 122 -14.85 -34.19 32.38
N CYS A 123 -14.20 -34.92 33.30
CA CYS A 123 -14.87 -35.46 34.50
C CYS A 123 -15.26 -34.37 35.50
N VAL A 124 -14.54 -33.24 35.53
CA VAL A 124 -14.85 -32.07 36.36
C VAL A 124 -15.97 -31.21 35.76
N PHE A 125 -16.20 -31.31 34.45
CA PHE A 125 -17.01 -30.33 33.73
C PHE A 125 -18.11 -30.91 32.83
N MET A 126 -18.34 -32.23 32.84
CA MET A 126 -19.41 -32.88 32.07
C MET A 126 -20.83 -32.61 32.64
N GLN A 127 -21.25 -31.35 32.56
CA GLN A 127 -22.64 -30.87 32.60
C GLN A 127 -23.22 -30.31 33.90
N LYS A 128 -22.44 -29.85 34.89
CA LYS A 128 -23.02 -29.01 35.96
C LYS A 128 -22.12 -27.85 36.41
N GLU A 129 -22.66 -26.65 36.18
CA GLU A 129 -22.14 -25.31 36.47
C GLU A 129 -21.60 -25.15 37.91
N ASN A 130 -22.14 -25.92 38.85
CA ASN A 130 -21.80 -25.84 40.26
C ASN A 130 -20.43 -26.46 40.59
N LEU A 131 -20.03 -27.56 39.92
CA LEU A 131 -18.75 -28.23 40.20
C LEU A 131 -17.56 -27.39 39.71
N ALA A 132 -17.73 -26.72 38.58
CA ALA A 132 -16.83 -25.71 38.05
C ALA A 132 -16.66 -24.53 39.03
N LYS A 133 -17.78 -23.98 39.51
CA LYS A 133 -17.81 -22.89 40.50
C LYS A 133 -17.16 -23.31 41.82
N ILE A 134 -17.38 -24.53 42.30
CA ILE A 134 -16.77 -25.05 43.52
C ILE A 134 -15.25 -25.13 43.39
N ILE A 135 -14.74 -25.65 42.28
CA ILE A 135 -13.29 -25.74 42.03
C ILE A 135 -12.69 -24.33 41.87
N ALA A 136 -13.38 -23.42 41.17
CA ALA A 136 -12.98 -22.02 41.07
C ALA A 136 -12.95 -21.33 42.45
N LEU A 137 -13.98 -21.51 43.29
CA LEU A 137 -14.06 -20.97 44.65
C LEU A 137 -12.98 -21.55 45.57
N ILE A 138 -12.62 -22.82 45.42
CA ILE A 138 -11.59 -23.51 46.21
C ILE A 138 -10.18 -23.02 45.86
N PHE A 139 -9.89 -22.84 44.58
CA PHE A 139 -8.54 -22.46 44.14
C PHE A 139 -8.33 -20.94 44.01
N PHE A 140 -9.39 -20.16 43.85
CA PHE A 140 -9.30 -18.77 43.39
C PHE A 140 -10.18 -17.78 44.16
N SER A 141 -10.69 -18.06 45.38
CA SER A 141 -11.51 -17.06 46.09
C SER A 141 -11.01 -16.65 47.48
N THR A 142 -11.12 -15.35 47.77
CA THR A 142 -11.29 -14.81 49.12
C THR A 142 -12.71 -14.24 49.24
N LYS A 143 -13.46 -14.64 50.28
CA LYS A 143 -14.84 -14.22 50.56
C LYS A 143 -15.01 -12.70 50.55
N ILE A 144 -16.00 -12.20 49.81
CA ILE A 144 -16.74 -10.96 50.12
C ILE A 144 -18.24 -11.25 49.91
N ASN A 145 -19.09 -10.70 50.78
CA ASN A 145 -20.47 -11.14 51.05
C ASN A 145 -21.49 -10.95 49.91
N ASN A 146 -22.30 -11.99 49.72
CA ASN A 146 -23.72 -12.09 49.34
C ASN A 146 -24.38 -10.89 48.64
N ASN A 147 -23.88 -10.52 47.46
CA ASN A 147 -24.61 -9.81 46.40
C ASN A 147 -23.84 -10.00 45.07
N ASP A 148 -23.46 -11.25 44.81
CA ASP A 148 -22.16 -11.62 44.24
C ASP A 148 -21.92 -11.16 42.79
N THR A 149 -21.13 -10.10 42.67
CA THR A 149 -20.18 -9.89 41.56
C THR A 149 -18.95 -10.76 41.83
N TYR A 150 -18.54 -11.61 40.89
CA TYR A 150 -17.32 -12.40 40.94
C TYR A 150 -16.12 -11.44 40.94
N SER A 151 -15.52 -11.20 42.10
CA SER A 151 -14.23 -10.52 42.17
C SER A 151 -13.11 -11.57 42.22
N ILE A 152 -12.27 -11.58 41.19
CA ILE A 152 -11.03 -12.37 41.22
C ILE A 152 -10.11 -11.75 42.30
N PRO A 153 -9.62 -12.51 43.29
CA PRO A 153 -8.72 -11.97 44.31
C PRO A 153 -7.48 -11.35 43.67
N GLN A 154 -6.94 -10.30 44.30
CA GLN A 154 -5.76 -9.60 43.78
C GLN A 154 -4.53 -10.51 43.62
N ARG A 155 -4.48 -11.62 44.37
CA ARG A 155 -3.52 -12.71 44.18
C ARG A 155 -4.28 -14.02 44.10
N ILE A 156 -4.11 -14.70 42.97
CA ILE A 156 -4.52 -16.07 42.81
C ILE A 156 -3.36 -16.96 43.29
N ASN A 157 -3.60 -17.80 44.30
CA ASN A 157 -2.62 -18.79 44.71
C ASN A 157 -2.76 -20.02 43.81
N VAL A 158 -2.20 -19.93 42.61
CA VAL A 158 -2.22 -21.00 41.62
C VAL A 158 -1.44 -22.20 42.18
N SER A 159 -2.08 -23.37 42.24
CA SER A 159 -1.38 -24.57 42.73
C SER A 159 -0.14 -24.85 41.86
N ALA A 160 0.94 -25.34 42.46
CA ALA A 160 2.19 -25.62 41.75
C ALA A 160 1.99 -26.51 40.51
N ARG A 161 0.96 -27.36 40.50
CA ARG A 161 0.58 -28.20 39.36
C ARG A 161 -0.03 -27.40 38.21
N ILE A 162 -0.92 -26.45 38.49
CA ILE A 162 -1.52 -25.57 37.48
C ILE A 162 -0.47 -24.58 36.96
N THR A 163 0.39 -24.05 37.83
CA THR A 163 1.53 -23.20 37.42
C THR A 163 2.48 -23.97 36.50
N LYS A 164 2.78 -25.24 36.81
CA LYS A 164 3.60 -26.10 35.95
C LYS A 164 2.94 -26.36 34.59
N ILE A 165 1.63 -26.54 34.57
CA ILE A 165 0.87 -26.70 33.32
C ILE A 165 0.93 -25.39 32.54
N LEU A 166 0.55 -24.24 33.09
CA LEU A 166 0.56 -22.95 32.38
C LEU A 166 1.94 -22.55 31.85
N ASN A 167 3.01 -22.97 32.54
CA ASN A 167 4.40 -22.75 32.11
C ASN A 167 4.91 -23.80 31.10
N ASP A 168 4.13 -24.84 30.79
CA ASP A 168 4.47 -25.85 29.80
C ASP A 168 4.14 -25.35 28.38
N ILE A 169 5.18 -24.84 27.71
CA ILE A 169 5.12 -24.26 26.36
C ILE A 169 5.00 -25.30 25.23
N THR A 170 4.96 -26.61 25.54
CA THR A 170 4.87 -27.68 24.53
C THR A 170 3.82 -27.43 23.44
N PRO A 171 2.61 -26.91 23.73
CA PRO A 171 1.64 -26.62 22.68
C PRO A 171 2.14 -25.59 21.65
N VAL A 172 2.88 -24.58 22.08
CA VAL A 172 3.33 -23.44 21.26
C VAL A 172 4.81 -23.53 20.88
N GLU A 173 5.48 -24.65 21.17
CA GLU A 173 6.92 -24.87 20.94
C GLU A 173 7.30 -24.56 19.48
N PHE A 174 6.48 -24.98 18.52
CA PHE A 174 6.65 -24.66 17.10
C PHE A 174 6.77 -23.14 16.83
N LEU A 175 5.90 -22.33 17.43
CA LEU A 175 5.92 -20.87 17.27
C LEU A 175 7.08 -20.26 18.06
N PHE A 176 7.36 -20.78 19.25
CA PHE A 176 8.48 -20.34 20.08
C PHE A 176 9.82 -20.48 19.32
N ASP A 177 10.06 -21.66 18.73
CA ASP A 177 11.28 -21.94 17.99
C ASP A 177 11.36 -21.16 16.68
N THR A 178 10.27 -21.14 15.90
CA THR A 178 10.27 -20.55 14.55
C THR A 178 10.32 -19.02 14.58
N LEU A 179 9.63 -18.39 15.54
CA LEU A 179 9.56 -16.92 15.66
C LEU A 179 10.55 -16.37 16.67
N HIS A 180 11.35 -17.23 17.31
CA HIS A 180 12.26 -16.90 18.39
C HIS A 180 11.58 -16.06 19.48
N LEU A 181 10.41 -16.51 19.94
CA LEU A 181 9.67 -15.83 21.01
C LEU A 181 10.48 -15.89 22.30
N SER A 182 10.34 -14.88 23.16
CA SER A 182 10.83 -14.98 24.52
C SER A 182 10.04 -16.03 25.30
N HIS A 183 10.66 -16.61 26.33
CA HIS A 183 9.97 -17.58 27.19
C HIS A 183 8.68 -16.99 27.81
N GLN A 184 8.67 -15.70 28.14
CA GLN A 184 7.48 -15.03 28.68
C GLN A 184 6.37 -14.91 27.64
N GLU A 185 6.69 -14.59 26.38
CA GLU A 185 5.73 -14.56 25.28
C GLU A 185 5.12 -15.95 25.03
N ALA A 186 5.92 -17.00 25.07
CA ALA A 186 5.43 -18.37 24.87
C ALA A 186 4.52 -18.86 26.02
N VAL A 187 4.87 -18.57 27.27
CA VAL A 187 4.00 -18.90 28.42
C VAL A 187 2.66 -18.16 28.33
N LEU A 188 2.69 -16.88 27.97
CA LEU A 188 1.48 -16.08 27.79
C LEU A 188 0.62 -16.60 26.63
N LEU A 189 1.22 -16.90 25.49
CA LEU A 189 0.52 -17.47 24.33
C LEU A 189 -0.09 -18.84 24.66
N THR A 190 0.58 -19.65 25.46
CA THR A 190 0.08 -20.94 25.95
C THR A 190 -1.12 -20.77 26.87
N ALA A 191 -1.07 -19.77 27.76
CA ALA A 191 -2.20 -19.42 28.61
C ALA A 191 -3.40 -18.97 27.76
N ALA A 192 -3.18 -18.09 26.78
CA ALA A 192 -4.22 -17.59 25.89
C ALA A 192 -4.86 -18.69 25.03
N TYR A 193 -4.04 -19.53 24.40
CA TYR A 193 -4.48 -20.70 23.65
C TYR A 193 -5.40 -21.59 24.50
N ARG A 194 -4.96 -21.95 25.71
CA ARG A 194 -5.74 -22.82 26.60
C ARG A 194 -7.02 -22.18 27.11
N THR A 195 -7.03 -20.86 27.34
CA THR A 195 -8.27 -20.16 27.73
C THR A 195 -9.33 -20.21 26.64
N GLN A 196 -8.95 -20.24 25.37
CA GLN A 196 -9.89 -20.24 24.25
C GLN A 196 -10.26 -21.66 23.78
N THR A 197 -9.36 -22.64 23.92
CA THR A 197 -9.63 -24.03 23.50
C THR A 197 -10.31 -24.89 24.58
N ILE A 198 -10.22 -24.51 25.86
CA ILE A 198 -10.85 -25.23 26.96
C ILE A 198 -12.16 -24.51 27.30
N TYR A 199 -13.28 -25.12 26.96
CA TYR A 199 -14.63 -24.56 27.08
C TYR A 199 -14.91 -23.95 28.46
N GLU A 200 -14.43 -24.58 29.52
CA GLU A 200 -14.73 -24.15 30.89
C GLU A 200 -13.85 -23.01 31.36
N LEU A 201 -12.64 -22.90 30.82
CA LEU A 201 -11.83 -21.70 30.98
C LEU A 201 -12.43 -20.56 30.16
N TYR A 202 -12.86 -20.81 28.93
CA TYR A 202 -13.50 -19.80 28.08
C TYR A 202 -14.74 -19.19 28.77
N ASN A 203 -15.63 -20.03 29.30
CA ASN A 203 -16.82 -19.58 30.03
C ASN A 203 -16.49 -18.86 31.33
N PHE A 204 -15.53 -19.37 32.13
CA PHE A 204 -15.09 -18.69 33.35
C PHE A 204 -14.56 -17.29 33.04
N TYR A 205 -13.75 -17.13 31.99
CA TYR A 205 -13.25 -15.82 31.58
C TYR A 205 -14.39 -14.93 31.07
N GLY A 206 -15.33 -15.45 30.29
CA GLY A 206 -16.50 -14.71 29.82
C GLY A 206 -17.37 -14.17 30.97
N ASP A 207 -17.66 -15.01 31.97
CA ASP A 207 -18.44 -14.62 33.16
C ASP A 207 -17.74 -13.53 33.98
N VAL A 208 -16.41 -13.63 34.14
CA VAL A 208 -15.63 -12.60 34.86
C VAL A 208 -15.58 -11.28 34.07
N LEU A 209 -15.32 -11.34 32.76
CA LEU A 209 -15.19 -10.15 31.91
C LEU A 209 -16.52 -9.39 31.80
N SER A 210 -17.65 -10.10 31.74
CA SER A 210 -18.99 -9.50 31.66
C SER A 210 -19.39 -8.70 32.90
N GLN A 211 -18.74 -8.92 34.05
CA GLN A 211 -19.03 -8.25 35.33
C GLN A 211 -18.14 -7.01 35.60
N ALA A 212 -17.40 -6.56 34.60
CA ALA A 212 -16.83 -5.20 34.47
C ALA A 212 -15.82 -4.71 35.53
N THR A 213 -15.01 -5.59 36.14
CA THR A 213 -13.94 -5.14 37.05
C THR A 213 -12.51 -5.37 36.55
N GLU A 214 -12.27 -6.30 35.61
CA GLU A 214 -10.92 -6.66 35.16
C GLU A 214 -10.87 -6.95 33.65
N ASN A 215 -9.78 -6.55 32.98
CA ASN A 215 -9.52 -6.90 31.58
C ASN A 215 -8.73 -8.22 31.51
N GLN A 216 -8.77 -8.93 30.37
CA GLN A 216 -8.16 -10.25 30.16
C GLN A 216 -6.66 -10.30 30.51
N ILE A 217 -5.94 -9.22 30.21
CA ILE A 217 -4.53 -8.99 30.60
C ILE A 217 -4.32 -9.10 32.13
N THR A 218 -5.25 -8.57 32.92
CA THR A 218 -5.21 -8.65 34.39
C THR A 218 -5.37 -10.09 34.86
N ILE A 219 -6.21 -10.86 34.19
CA ILE A 219 -6.43 -12.26 34.52
C ILE A 219 -5.18 -13.08 34.21
N TYR A 220 -4.53 -12.86 33.05
CA TYR A 220 -3.24 -13.48 32.74
C TYR A 220 -2.17 -13.17 33.79
N ALA A 221 -2.09 -11.92 34.28
CA ALA A 221 -1.10 -11.53 35.27
C ALA A 221 -1.27 -12.33 36.57
N LYS A 222 -2.52 -12.51 37.00
CA LYS A 222 -2.85 -13.28 38.19
C LYS A 222 -2.63 -14.78 37.99
N CYS A 223 -2.97 -15.34 36.83
CA CYS A 223 -2.82 -16.77 36.52
C CYS A 223 -1.35 -17.19 36.33
N ILE A 224 -0.51 -16.34 35.75
CA ILE A 224 0.91 -16.59 35.53
C ILE A 224 1.74 -16.17 36.77
N ASN A 225 1.08 -15.63 37.81
CA ASN A 225 1.71 -15.11 39.02
C ASN A 225 2.83 -14.10 38.73
N THR A 226 2.54 -13.17 37.81
CA THR A 226 3.46 -12.13 37.31
C THR A 226 2.84 -10.75 37.52
N SER A 227 3.65 -9.69 37.57
CA SER A 227 3.11 -8.33 37.74
C SER A 227 2.30 -7.90 36.51
N LEU A 228 1.25 -7.10 36.73
CA LEU A 228 0.45 -6.55 35.64
C LEU A 228 1.28 -5.72 34.66
N GLN A 229 2.26 -4.96 35.16
CA GLN A 229 3.17 -4.18 34.33
C GLN A 229 4.03 -5.06 33.43
N ALA A 230 4.56 -6.18 33.94
CA ALA A 230 5.36 -7.09 33.14
C ALA A 230 4.55 -7.71 31.99
N ILE A 231 3.28 -8.07 32.23
CA ILE A 231 2.41 -8.56 31.15
C ILE A 231 2.07 -7.44 30.17
N ARG A 232 1.72 -6.23 30.64
CA ARG A 232 1.42 -5.10 29.75
C ARG A 232 2.55 -4.76 28.78
N ILE A 233 3.81 -4.91 29.22
CA ILE A 233 4.98 -4.73 28.35
C ILE A 233 4.96 -5.73 27.19
N LEU A 234 4.48 -6.97 27.39
CA LEU A 234 4.38 -7.99 26.34
C LEU A 234 3.29 -7.69 25.29
N PHE A 235 2.34 -6.79 25.63
CA PHE A 235 1.27 -6.31 24.76
C PHE A 235 1.60 -4.96 24.08
N GLU A 236 2.81 -4.42 24.25
CA GLU A 236 3.23 -3.24 23.49
C GLU A 236 3.27 -3.56 21.99
N ASN A 237 2.90 -2.58 21.15
CA ASN A 237 2.80 -2.75 19.70
C ASN A 237 4.10 -3.19 19.01
N ASP A 238 5.26 -3.07 19.67
CA ASP A 238 6.56 -3.49 19.14
C ASP A 238 6.98 -4.92 19.53
N LYS A 239 6.23 -5.61 20.41
CA LYS A 239 6.50 -7.00 20.83
C LYS A 239 5.96 -8.00 19.83
N LYS A 240 6.50 -9.22 19.81
CA LYS A 240 6.20 -10.19 18.75
C LYS A 240 4.76 -10.69 18.81
N LEU A 241 4.17 -10.80 19.99
CA LEU A 241 2.77 -11.24 20.13
C LEU A 241 1.81 -10.33 19.36
N ILE A 242 1.98 -9.01 19.46
CA ILE A 242 1.13 -8.02 18.80
C ILE A 242 1.63 -7.70 17.39
N SER A 243 2.93 -7.43 17.26
CA SER A 243 3.50 -7.00 15.99
C SER A 243 3.53 -8.10 14.91
N PHE A 244 3.35 -9.39 15.27
CA PHE A 244 3.15 -10.48 14.32
C PHE A 244 1.67 -10.89 14.18
N GLY A 245 0.76 -10.27 14.95
CA GLY A 245 -0.67 -10.59 14.96
C GLY A 245 -0.97 -11.98 15.52
N LEU A 246 -0.18 -12.45 16.50
CA LEU A 246 -0.48 -13.71 17.20
C LEU A 246 -1.62 -13.51 18.21
N MET A 247 -1.66 -12.33 18.83
CA MET A 247 -2.67 -11.91 19.79
C MET A 247 -3.11 -10.48 19.52
N GLU A 248 -4.33 -10.15 19.93
CA GLU A 248 -4.85 -8.79 19.96
C GLU A 248 -4.36 -8.03 21.20
N ASP A 249 -4.38 -6.70 21.14
CA ASP A 249 -3.94 -5.80 22.23
C ASP A 249 -4.80 -5.91 23.49
N ASN A 250 -6.00 -6.46 23.36
CA ASN A 250 -6.95 -6.73 24.44
C ASN A 250 -6.69 -8.08 25.16
N GLY A 251 -5.81 -8.94 24.65
CA GLY A 251 -5.51 -10.25 25.23
C GLY A 251 -6.12 -11.46 24.52
N TYR A 252 -6.96 -11.28 23.51
CA TYR A 252 -7.49 -12.42 22.76
C TYR A 252 -6.44 -13.01 21.81
N ILE A 253 -6.47 -14.33 21.63
CA ILE A 253 -5.65 -15.03 20.63
C ILE A 253 -6.49 -15.17 19.36
N GLU A 254 -5.89 -14.84 18.20
CA GLU A 254 -6.61 -14.94 16.93
C GLU A 254 -6.90 -16.41 16.57
N ASP A 255 -8.02 -16.66 15.89
CA ASP A 255 -8.41 -18.02 15.48
C ASP A 255 -7.33 -18.65 14.57
N GLU A 256 -6.76 -17.88 13.65
CA GLU A 256 -5.66 -18.36 12.80
C GLU A 256 -4.43 -18.77 13.62
N SER A 257 -4.19 -18.15 14.79
CA SER A 257 -3.07 -18.48 15.67
C SER A 257 -3.32 -19.82 16.34
N ILE A 258 -4.56 -20.07 16.75
CA ILE A 258 -5.00 -21.37 17.29
C ILE A 258 -4.80 -22.46 16.24
N TYR A 259 -5.17 -22.22 14.99
CA TYR A 259 -4.94 -23.17 13.90
C TYR A 259 -3.44 -23.41 13.64
N CYS A 260 -2.60 -22.38 13.72
CA CYS A 260 -1.16 -22.54 13.57
C CYS A 260 -0.54 -23.40 14.69
N ILE A 261 -0.99 -23.19 15.93
CA ILE A 261 -0.58 -23.99 17.10
C ILE A 261 -1.00 -25.45 16.91
N TYR A 262 -2.25 -25.69 16.51
CA TYR A 262 -2.81 -27.03 16.35
C TYR A 262 -2.16 -27.80 15.19
N ASN A 263 -2.00 -27.17 14.04
CA ASN A 263 -1.44 -27.80 12.83
C ASN A 263 0.09 -27.79 12.80
N LYS A 264 0.75 -27.04 13.70
CA LYS A 264 2.21 -26.84 13.73
C LYS A 264 2.77 -26.31 12.41
N ASN A 265 2.04 -25.40 11.77
CA ASN A 265 2.45 -24.72 10.53
C ASN A 265 1.82 -23.32 10.46
N PHE A 266 2.19 -22.53 9.45
CA PHE A 266 1.65 -21.17 9.23
C PHE A 266 0.62 -21.10 8.09
N ASP A 267 0.07 -22.23 7.65
CA ASP A 267 -0.80 -22.26 6.45
C ASP A 267 -2.05 -21.41 6.67
N ALA A 268 -2.64 -21.46 7.87
CA ALA A 268 -3.80 -20.64 8.23
C ALA A 268 -3.47 -19.13 8.22
N PHE A 269 -2.27 -18.75 8.66
CA PHE A 269 -1.81 -17.35 8.74
C PHE A 269 -1.63 -16.69 7.38
N PHE A 270 -1.21 -17.46 6.37
CA PHE A 270 -0.85 -16.93 5.04
C PHE A 270 -1.79 -17.40 3.93
N SER A 271 -2.84 -18.15 4.28
CA SER A 271 -3.88 -18.58 3.34
C SER A 271 -4.49 -17.38 2.62
N GLY A 272 -4.55 -17.43 1.30
CA GLY A 272 -5.10 -16.36 0.44
C GLY A 272 -4.20 -15.12 0.27
N ILE A 273 -3.28 -14.85 1.20
CA ILE A 273 -2.44 -13.65 1.22
C ILE A 273 -1.14 -13.88 0.45
N LEU A 274 -0.49 -15.03 0.64
CA LEU A 274 0.79 -15.35 0.00
C LEU A 274 0.57 -16.33 -1.15
N LYS A 275 0.77 -15.88 -2.39
CA LYS A 275 0.53 -16.69 -3.60
C LYS A 275 1.82 -16.92 -4.38
N GLU A 276 2.12 -18.18 -4.69
CA GLU A 276 3.21 -18.51 -5.60
C GLU A 276 2.81 -18.19 -7.06
N GLU A 277 3.69 -17.49 -7.78
CA GLU A 277 3.48 -17.09 -9.17
C GLU A 277 4.55 -17.70 -10.09
N LYS A 278 4.14 -18.15 -11.28
CA LYS A 278 5.06 -18.77 -12.26
C LYS A 278 5.87 -17.70 -12.98
N THR A 279 7.19 -17.86 -13.03
CA THR A 279 8.10 -16.87 -13.63
C THR A 279 8.38 -17.10 -15.13
N ASN A 280 7.93 -18.20 -15.73
CA ASN A 280 8.31 -18.61 -17.09
C ASN A 280 7.95 -17.58 -18.18
N ALA A 281 6.86 -16.83 -18.00
CA ALA A 281 6.36 -15.84 -18.95
C ALA A 281 6.98 -14.42 -18.80
N ALA A 282 7.96 -14.22 -17.91
CA ALA A 282 8.56 -12.91 -17.71
C ALA A 282 9.44 -12.46 -18.89
N PHE A 283 9.43 -11.15 -19.15
CA PHE A 283 10.20 -10.48 -20.21
C PHE A 283 11.72 -10.52 -19.97
N ASN A 284 12.52 -10.06 -20.92
CA ASN A 284 13.97 -9.88 -20.74
C ASN A 284 14.27 -8.56 -20.02
N LEU A 285 15.33 -8.49 -19.21
CA LEU A 285 15.76 -7.26 -18.52
C LEU A 285 15.98 -6.07 -19.47
N ASN A 286 16.45 -6.31 -20.69
CA ASN A 286 16.69 -5.24 -21.68
C ASN A 286 15.40 -4.64 -22.25
N SER A 287 14.23 -5.20 -21.94
CA SER A 287 12.94 -4.70 -22.42
C SER A 287 12.40 -3.52 -21.62
N TYR A 288 13.02 -3.20 -20.49
CA TYR A 288 12.57 -2.13 -19.59
C TYR A 288 13.40 -0.86 -19.82
N ALA A 289 12.78 0.32 -19.63
CA ALA A 289 13.44 1.62 -19.71
C ALA A 289 14.29 1.92 -18.46
N ILE A 290 15.16 0.98 -18.11
CA ILE A 290 16.03 1.00 -16.93
C ILE A 290 17.44 0.75 -17.45
N LYS A 291 18.42 1.52 -16.95
CA LYS A 291 19.82 1.30 -17.31
C LYS A 291 20.22 -0.13 -16.93
N LYS A 292 20.87 -0.84 -17.86
CA LYS A 292 21.25 -2.25 -17.70
C LYS A 292 22.09 -2.50 -16.44
N GLU A 293 22.93 -1.54 -16.08
CA GLU A 293 23.74 -1.56 -14.85
C GLU A 293 22.87 -1.71 -13.59
N TYR A 294 21.76 -0.96 -13.50
CA TYR A 294 20.85 -1.01 -12.36
C TYR A 294 20.13 -2.35 -12.26
N SER A 295 19.69 -2.89 -13.39
CA SER A 295 19.08 -4.22 -13.46
C SER A 295 20.06 -5.32 -13.03
N ASN A 296 21.30 -5.27 -13.51
CA ASN A 296 22.32 -6.26 -13.15
C ASN A 296 22.68 -6.19 -11.66
N LEU A 297 22.79 -5.00 -11.10
CA LEU A 297 23.07 -4.81 -9.68
C LEU A 297 21.96 -5.39 -8.80
N ALA A 298 20.69 -5.19 -9.17
CA ALA A 298 19.56 -5.79 -8.46
C ALA A 298 19.60 -7.32 -8.51
N VAL A 299 19.89 -7.92 -9.67
CA VAL A 299 20.07 -9.38 -9.79
C VAL A 299 21.24 -9.86 -8.93
N GLN A 300 22.34 -9.11 -8.87
CA GLN A 300 23.49 -9.44 -8.03
C GLN A 300 23.14 -9.46 -6.54
N PHE A 301 22.40 -8.45 -6.06
CA PHE A 301 21.89 -8.44 -4.68
C PHE A 301 20.96 -9.62 -4.39
N LEU A 302 20.05 -9.93 -5.31
CA LEU A 302 19.12 -11.05 -5.17
C LEU A 302 19.81 -12.43 -5.27
N LYS A 303 20.94 -12.55 -5.98
CA LYS A 303 21.76 -13.77 -6.01
C LYS A 303 22.67 -13.91 -4.79
N SER A 304 22.88 -12.84 -4.02
CA SER A 304 23.71 -12.89 -2.82
C SER A 304 23.09 -13.77 -1.73
N ASN A 305 23.90 -14.16 -0.74
CA ASN A 305 23.46 -14.96 0.41
C ASN A 305 22.86 -14.10 1.54
N PHE A 306 22.79 -12.79 1.36
CA PHE A 306 22.28 -11.88 2.39
C PHE A 306 20.81 -11.51 2.14
N PRO A 307 20.03 -11.24 3.19
CA PRO A 307 18.73 -10.59 3.06
C PRO A 307 18.85 -9.26 2.33
N SER A 308 17.84 -8.90 1.56
CA SER A 308 17.88 -7.66 0.77
C SER A 308 16.48 -7.07 0.63
N ASN A 309 16.38 -5.76 0.88
CA ASN A 309 15.17 -4.98 0.63
C ASN A 309 15.39 -4.15 -0.64
N VAL A 310 14.83 -4.58 -1.77
CA VAL A 310 14.90 -3.83 -3.04
C VAL A 310 13.61 -3.03 -3.22
N LEU A 311 13.70 -1.73 -3.43
CA LEU A 311 12.55 -0.85 -3.67
C LEU A 311 12.39 -0.55 -5.16
N LEU A 312 11.22 -0.81 -5.73
CA LEU A 312 10.81 -0.36 -7.06
C LEU A 312 9.75 0.74 -6.88
N TYR A 313 10.05 1.95 -7.33
CA TYR A 313 9.15 3.09 -7.12
C TYR A 313 8.95 3.92 -8.38
N GLY A 314 7.80 4.56 -8.54
CA GLY A 314 7.53 5.46 -9.67
C GLY A 314 6.12 5.32 -10.23
N SER A 315 5.81 6.01 -11.33
CA SER A 315 4.42 6.20 -11.78
C SER A 315 3.62 4.89 -11.92
N PRO A 316 2.30 4.90 -11.64
CA PRO A 316 1.43 3.75 -11.88
C PRO A 316 1.52 3.25 -13.33
N GLY A 317 1.44 1.92 -13.53
CA GLY A 317 1.47 1.33 -14.86
C GLY A 317 2.82 1.36 -15.59
N SER A 318 3.92 1.69 -14.89
CA SER A 318 5.30 1.69 -15.43
C SER A 318 5.94 0.30 -15.58
N GLY A 319 5.25 -0.77 -15.18
CA GLY A 319 5.72 -2.15 -15.34
C GLY A 319 6.52 -2.71 -14.15
N LYS A 320 6.44 -2.08 -12.96
CA LYS A 320 7.14 -2.51 -11.73
C LYS A 320 6.89 -3.99 -11.37
N THR A 321 5.63 -4.41 -11.35
CA THR A 321 5.24 -5.79 -11.02
C THR A 321 5.81 -6.82 -12.01
N GLU A 322 5.80 -6.49 -13.31
CA GLU A 322 6.38 -7.35 -14.35
C GLU A 322 7.92 -7.40 -14.27
N PHE A 323 8.56 -6.29 -13.90
CA PHE A 323 9.99 -6.27 -13.67
C PHE A 323 10.38 -7.12 -12.46
N ALA A 324 9.61 -7.09 -11.37
CA ALA A 324 9.84 -7.95 -10.21
C ALA A 324 9.78 -9.45 -10.57
N LYS A 325 8.83 -9.84 -11.43
CA LYS A 325 8.77 -11.22 -11.99
C LYS A 325 10.02 -11.57 -12.80
N THR A 326 10.51 -10.62 -13.59
CA THR A 326 11.75 -10.79 -14.38
C THR A 326 12.97 -10.94 -13.47
N LEU A 327 13.08 -10.13 -12.41
CA LEU A 327 14.15 -10.25 -11.41
C LEU A 327 14.14 -11.63 -10.74
N ALA A 328 12.97 -12.17 -10.40
CA ALA A 328 12.85 -13.51 -9.84
C ALA A 328 13.42 -14.58 -10.78
N LYS A 329 13.03 -14.53 -12.06
CA LYS A 329 13.48 -15.46 -13.12
C LYS A 329 14.99 -15.42 -13.30
N GLU A 330 15.57 -14.23 -13.47
CA GLU A 330 17.01 -14.04 -13.71
C GLU A 330 17.87 -14.39 -12.48
N SER A 331 17.28 -14.27 -11.29
CA SER A 331 17.90 -14.65 -10.02
C SER A 331 17.75 -16.15 -9.71
N GLY A 332 16.89 -16.87 -10.42
CA GLY A 332 16.60 -18.29 -10.17
C GLY A 332 15.80 -18.55 -8.89
N LEU A 333 15.06 -17.55 -8.40
CA LEU A 333 14.30 -17.62 -7.15
C LEU A 333 12.83 -17.96 -7.41
N ARG A 334 12.21 -18.69 -6.48
CA ARG A 334 10.75 -18.91 -6.46
C ARG A 334 10.04 -17.63 -6.06
N LEU A 335 9.06 -17.21 -6.85
CA LEU A 335 8.36 -15.95 -6.64
C LEU A 335 7.09 -16.16 -5.82
N PHE A 336 6.96 -15.43 -4.72
CA PHE A 336 5.72 -15.32 -3.97
C PHE A 336 5.29 -13.86 -3.91
N ILE A 337 4.02 -13.59 -4.24
CA ILE A 337 3.43 -12.26 -4.15
C ILE A 337 2.57 -12.19 -2.91
N PHE A 338 2.84 -11.19 -2.07
CA PHE A 338 1.99 -10.81 -0.95
C PHE A 338 0.87 -9.93 -1.47
N LYS A 339 -0.37 -10.39 -1.33
CA LYS A 339 -1.56 -9.64 -1.72
C LYS A 339 -2.05 -8.79 -0.56
N ASN A 340 -2.19 -7.49 -0.80
CA ASN A 340 -2.71 -6.56 0.20
C ASN A 340 -4.25 -6.55 0.21
N GLU A 341 -4.87 -7.71 0.46
CA GLU A 341 -6.35 -7.88 0.54
C GLU A 341 -6.89 -7.70 1.98
N LEU A 342 -6.02 -7.51 2.97
CA LEU A 342 -6.36 -7.31 4.38
C LEU A 342 -6.39 -5.82 4.76
N ASP A 343 -6.98 -5.51 5.91
CA ASP A 343 -6.79 -4.21 6.58
C ASP A 343 -5.29 -3.94 6.82
N THR A 344 -4.87 -2.68 6.68
CA THR A 344 -3.45 -2.27 6.69
C THR A 344 -2.68 -2.78 7.92
N ASP A 345 -3.29 -2.73 9.11
CA ASP A 345 -2.65 -3.14 10.36
C ASP A 345 -2.40 -4.64 10.39
N ARG A 346 -3.40 -5.43 9.96
CA ARG A 346 -3.30 -6.89 9.88
C ARG A 346 -2.32 -7.31 8.78
N ALA A 347 -2.34 -6.61 7.65
CA ALA A 347 -1.36 -6.81 6.59
C ALA A 347 0.07 -6.56 7.12
N LEU A 348 0.30 -5.46 7.83
CA LEU A 348 1.59 -5.14 8.45
C LEU A 348 2.04 -6.22 9.45
N GLN A 349 1.14 -6.70 10.30
CA GLN A 349 1.43 -7.78 11.26
C GLN A 349 1.84 -9.09 10.58
N ARG A 350 1.05 -9.53 9.59
CA ARG A 350 1.35 -10.74 8.83
C ARG A 350 2.65 -10.62 8.06
N LEU A 351 2.91 -9.44 7.50
CA LEU A 351 4.13 -9.16 6.77
C LEU A 351 5.36 -9.15 7.70
N HIS A 352 5.25 -8.56 8.88
CA HIS A 352 6.31 -8.60 9.88
C HIS A 352 6.62 -10.03 10.35
N CYS A 353 5.59 -10.87 10.50
CA CYS A 353 5.74 -12.29 10.80
C CYS A 353 6.49 -13.04 9.68
N ILE A 354 6.01 -12.97 8.43
CA ILE A 354 6.63 -13.72 7.31
C ILE A 354 8.06 -13.28 7.04
N LEU A 355 8.36 -11.98 7.17
CA LEU A 355 9.70 -11.45 6.96
C LEU A 355 10.71 -11.90 8.02
N SER A 356 10.22 -12.31 9.19
CA SER A 356 11.03 -12.86 10.28
C SER A 356 11.29 -14.37 10.15
N ILE A 357 10.54 -15.07 9.28
CA ILE A 357 10.69 -16.51 9.03
C ILE A 357 11.60 -16.71 7.81
N PRO A 358 12.74 -17.41 7.94
CA PRO A 358 13.65 -17.61 6.83
C PRO A 358 13.04 -18.49 5.73
N LYS A 359 13.01 -17.98 4.49
CA LYS A 359 12.57 -18.68 3.28
C LYS A 359 13.74 -18.84 2.32
N GLN A 360 14.19 -20.09 2.12
CA GLN A 360 15.25 -20.40 1.17
C GLN A 360 14.76 -20.29 -0.28
N ASP A 361 15.66 -19.90 -1.18
CA ASP A 361 15.44 -19.82 -2.63
C ASP A 361 14.16 -19.09 -3.05
N THR A 362 13.75 -18.11 -2.25
CA THR A 362 12.46 -17.42 -2.40
C THR A 362 12.69 -15.90 -2.55
N LEU A 363 11.91 -15.29 -3.45
CA LEU A 363 11.74 -13.85 -3.57
C LEU A 363 10.30 -13.48 -3.17
N LEU A 364 10.17 -12.66 -2.13
CA LEU A 364 8.90 -12.08 -1.72
C LEU A 364 8.69 -10.76 -2.47
N VAL A 365 7.55 -10.61 -3.15
CA VAL A 365 7.14 -9.34 -3.78
C VAL A 365 5.95 -8.80 -3.03
N ILE A 366 6.04 -7.55 -2.59
CA ILE A 366 4.97 -6.83 -1.90
C ILE A 366 4.52 -5.73 -2.85
N ASP A 367 3.40 -5.98 -3.52
CA ASP A 367 2.83 -5.03 -4.48
C ASP A 367 1.96 -4.00 -3.74
N GLU A 368 1.90 -2.78 -4.26
CA GLU A 368 1.13 -1.67 -3.68
C GLU A 368 1.43 -1.45 -2.17
N ALA A 369 2.72 -1.47 -1.81
CA ALA A 369 3.19 -1.41 -0.42
C ALA A 369 3.08 -0.02 0.24
N GLU A 370 2.57 0.99 -0.48
CA GLU A 370 2.53 2.39 -0.05
C GLU A 370 1.73 2.62 1.23
N ASN A 371 0.62 1.90 1.41
CA ASN A 371 -0.18 2.00 2.64
C ASN A 371 0.53 1.35 3.84
N ILE A 372 1.25 0.24 3.63
CA ILE A 372 1.96 -0.50 4.69
C ILE A 372 3.22 0.26 5.13
N LEU A 373 3.93 0.90 4.18
CA LEU A 373 5.16 1.64 4.44
C LEU A 373 4.94 3.09 4.85
N LYS A 374 3.68 3.53 4.96
CA LYS A 374 3.32 4.90 5.32
C LYS A 374 3.84 5.26 6.70
N THR A 375 4.81 6.16 6.74
CA THR A 375 5.48 6.57 8.00
C THR A 375 5.28 8.03 8.34
N ILE A 376 4.67 8.79 7.43
CA ILE A 376 4.34 10.20 7.58
C ILE A 376 2.92 10.47 7.07
N GLU A 377 2.19 11.36 7.73
CA GLU A 377 0.88 11.86 7.34
C GLU A 377 0.79 13.39 7.32
N PRO A 378 0.07 13.98 6.34
CA PRO A 378 -0.18 15.41 6.32
C PRO A 378 -1.20 15.82 7.40
N HIS A 379 -0.83 16.79 8.23
CA HIS A 379 -1.63 17.35 9.29
C HIS A 379 -1.49 18.88 9.32
N PHE A 380 -2.57 19.62 9.03
CA PHE A 380 -2.59 21.09 8.95
C PHE A 380 -1.42 21.69 8.13
N GLY A 381 -1.15 21.15 6.94
CA GLY A 381 -0.08 21.62 6.05
C GLY A 381 1.34 21.25 6.48
N THR A 382 1.52 20.52 7.59
CA THR A 382 2.81 19.98 8.05
C THR A 382 2.75 18.46 8.06
N PHE A 383 3.88 17.80 7.86
CA PHE A 383 3.99 16.35 7.89
C PHE A 383 4.32 15.86 9.31
N MET A 384 3.50 14.95 9.86
CA MET A 384 3.73 14.30 11.16
C MET A 384 4.03 12.80 11.00
N SER A 385 4.85 12.23 11.88
CA SER A 385 5.16 10.80 11.87
C SER A 385 3.97 9.95 12.31
N THR A 386 3.75 8.81 11.67
CA THR A 386 2.73 7.85 12.08
C THR A 386 3.15 7.10 13.36
N THR A 387 2.17 6.63 14.13
CA THR A 387 2.40 5.78 15.31
C THR A 387 3.06 4.44 14.95
N GLN A 388 2.91 3.99 13.72
CA GLN A 388 3.44 2.72 13.20
C GLN A 388 4.88 2.81 12.69
N LYS A 389 5.47 4.02 12.60
CA LYS A 389 6.83 4.24 12.10
C LYS A 389 7.87 3.34 12.77
N GLY A 390 7.77 3.13 14.08
CA GLY A 390 8.67 2.24 14.82
C GLY A 390 8.57 0.78 14.36
N ILE A 391 7.36 0.28 14.12
CA ILE A 391 7.07 -1.09 13.71
C ILE A 391 7.58 -1.32 12.27
N VAL A 392 7.27 -0.41 11.35
CA VAL A 392 7.71 -0.49 9.95
C VAL A 392 9.23 -0.53 9.84
N ASN A 393 9.92 0.35 10.58
CA ASN A 393 11.39 0.37 10.60
C ASN A 393 11.98 -0.93 11.16
N LYS A 394 11.44 -1.43 12.29
CA LYS A 394 11.89 -2.67 12.94
C LYS A 394 11.64 -3.89 12.03
N MET A 395 10.53 -3.91 11.31
CA MET A 395 10.21 -4.94 10.32
C MET A 395 11.23 -4.97 9.18
N LEU A 396 11.60 -3.80 8.63
CA LEU A 396 12.59 -3.70 7.57
C LEU A 396 14.00 -4.11 8.06
N ASP A 397 14.35 -3.76 9.30
CA ASP A 397 15.64 -4.09 9.93
C ASP A 397 15.76 -5.59 10.25
N ASN A 398 14.67 -6.23 10.68
CA ASN A 398 14.64 -7.64 11.06
C ASN A 398 14.38 -8.60 9.88
N ASN A 399 14.21 -8.08 8.67
CA ASN A 399 13.95 -8.91 7.50
C ASN A 399 15.12 -9.89 7.24
N VAL A 400 14.82 -11.19 7.24
CA VAL A 400 15.79 -12.26 6.92
C VAL A 400 15.64 -12.81 5.51
N ASN A 401 14.79 -12.20 4.68
CA ASN A 401 14.42 -12.68 3.35
C ASN A 401 14.85 -11.71 2.23
N LYS A 402 14.77 -12.19 0.99
CA LYS A 402 14.91 -11.36 -0.21
C LYS A 402 13.54 -10.82 -0.59
N VAL A 403 13.43 -9.49 -0.60
CA VAL A 403 12.14 -8.80 -0.73
C VAL A 403 12.25 -7.70 -1.78
N VAL A 404 11.27 -7.66 -2.69
CA VAL A 404 11.05 -6.55 -3.61
C VAL A 404 9.77 -5.83 -3.21
N TRP A 405 9.92 -4.55 -2.89
CA TRP A 405 8.85 -3.66 -2.49
C TRP A 405 8.44 -2.79 -3.66
N ILE A 406 7.14 -2.70 -3.95
CA ILE A 406 6.63 -1.89 -5.05
C ILE A 406 5.75 -0.77 -4.49
N VAL A 407 6.10 0.47 -4.80
CA VAL A 407 5.31 1.66 -4.43
C VAL A 407 5.12 2.58 -5.63
N ASN A 408 4.02 3.31 -5.70
CA ASN A 408 3.82 4.30 -6.76
C ASN A 408 4.51 5.64 -6.42
N TYR A 409 4.46 6.02 -5.15
CA TYR A 409 4.97 7.28 -4.65
C TYR A 409 5.78 7.05 -3.38
N THR A 410 6.79 7.89 -3.17
CA THR A 410 7.67 7.82 -1.99
C THR A 410 7.42 8.96 -1.01
N ASP A 411 6.51 9.89 -1.33
CA ASP A 411 6.32 11.15 -0.59
C ASP A 411 5.80 10.93 0.85
N LEU A 412 5.20 9.78 1.12
CA LEU A 412 4.68 9.38 2.43
C LEU A 412 5.65 8.51 3.25
N LEU A 413 6.87 8.30 2.74
CA LEU A 413 7.92 7.52 3.39
C LEU A 413 8.96 8.45 4.02
N ASP A 414 9.20 8.28 5.31
CA ASP A 414 10.23 9.02 6.04
C ASP A 414 11.64 8.61 5.62
N MET A 415 12.60 9.54 5.73
CA MET A 415 14.02 9.28 5.47
C MET A 415 14.61 8.16 6.34
N SER A 416 14.08 7.90 7.53
CA SER A 416 14.48 6.75 8.34
C SER A 416 14.10 5.44 7.65
N THR A 417 12.93 5.39 7.02
CA THR A 417 12.40 4.21 6.33
C THR A 417 13.15 3.99 5.02
N LEU A 418 13.35 5.06 4.24
CA LEU A 418 14.04 5.00 2.95
C LEU A 418 15.49 4.48 3.06
N ARG A 419 16.19 4.78 4.16
CA ARG A 419 17.57 4.33 4.41
C ARG A 419 17.72 2.83 4.67
N ARG A 420 16.61 2.08 4.82
CA ARG A 420 16.59 0.63 5.11
C ARG A 420 16.40 -0.23 3.86
N PHE A 421 16.20 0.40 2.70
CA PHE A 421 16.27 -0.30 1.42
C PHE A 421 17.73 -0.47 1.01
N THR A 422 18.10 -1.71 0.71
CA THR A 422 19.44 -2.07 0.24
C THR A 422 19.72 -1.45 -1.12
N TYR A 423 18.70 -1.41 -1.98
CA TYR A 423 18.81 -0.84 -3.31
C TYR A 423 17.45 -0.35 -3.80
N SER A 424 17.44 0.75 -4.55
CA SER A 424 16.20 1.37 -5.03
C SER A 424 16.30 1.67 -6.52
N ILE A 425 15.27 1.29 -7.27
CA ILE A 425 15.15 1.53 -8.72
C ILE A 425 13.92 2.40 -8.98
N LYS A 426 14.16 3.56 -9.59
CA LYS A 426 13.10 4.44 -10.07
C LYS A 426 12.60 3.97 -11.43
N PHE A 427 11.28 3.81 -11.53
CA PHE A 427 10.56 3.55 -12.76
C PHE A 427 9.97 4.84 -13.29
N ASN A 428 10.44 5.23 -14.46
CA ASN A 428 9.82 6.31 -15.22
C ASN A 428 8.58 5.79 -15.94
N LYS A 429 7.75 6.71 -16.42
CA LYS A 429 6.62 6.40 -17.31
C LYS A 429 7.16 5.56 -18.48
N MET A 430 6.52 4.42 -18.73
CA MET A 430 7.01 3.49 -19.75
C MET A 430 7.02 4.19 -21.12
N PRO A 431 8.16 4.19 -21.86
CA PRO A 431 8.22 4.74 -23.20
C PRO A 431 7.18 4.10 -24.11
N LYS A 432 6.55 4.91 -24.96
CA LYS A 432 5.52 4.42 -25.90
C LYS A 432 6.02 3.31 -26.81
N SER A 433 7.30 3.35 -27.19
CA SER A 433 7.96 2.30 -27.98
C SER A 433 7.95 0.93 -27.30
N ILE A 434 8.14 0.87 -25.97
CA ILE A 434 8.09 -0.37 -25.19
C ILE A 434 6.64 -0.82 -24.99
N LEU A 435 5.73 0.11 -24.67
CA LEU A 435 4.31 -0.19 -24.56
C LEU A 435 3.74 -0.77 -25.88
N LYS A 436 4.19 -0.26 -27.03
CA LYS A 436 3.85 -0.76 -28.37
C LYS A 436 4.30 -2.22 -28.56
N LYS A 437 5.53 -2.55 -28.14
CA LYS A 437 6.05 -3.93 -28.16
C LYS A 437 5.26 -4.87 -27.23
N ILE A 438 4.90 -4.41 -26.04
CA ILE A 438 4.09 -5.19 -25.08
C ILE A 438 2.69 -5.43 -25.65
N ALA A 439 2.04 -4.38 -26.19
CA ALA A 439 0.75 -4.50 -26.84
C ALA A 439 0.81 -5.50 -28.00
N GLN A 440 1.82 -5.38 -28.87
CA GLN A 440 2.04 -6.31 -29.98
C GLN A 440 2.19 -7.76 -29.49
N SER A 441 3.07 -8.01 -28.51
CA SER A 441 3.29 -9.36 -27.97
C SER A 441 2.04 -9.95 -27.32
N LYS A 442 1.32 -9.18 -26.51
CA LYS A 442 0.11 -9.67 -25.85
C LYS A 442 -1.05 -9.87 -26.83
N LEU A 443 -1.21 -9.03 -27.85
CA LEU A 443 -2.23 -9.19 -28.89
C LEU A 443 -1.96 -10.41 -29.78
N GLN A 444 -0.68 -10.66 -30.12
CA GLN A 444 -0.28 -11.88 -30.84
C GLN A 444 -0.63 -13.15 -30.06
N ASN A 445 -0.43 -13.15 -28.74
CA ASN A 445 -0.79 -14.26 -27.87
C ASN A 445 -2.32 -14.47 -27.74
N SER A 446 -3.13 -13.46 -28.09
CA SER A 446 -4.59 -13.53 -28.12
C SER A 446 -5.16 -13.89 -29.51
N ASN A 447 -4.36 -14.55 -30.36
CA ASN A 447 -4.70 -14.98 -31.73
C ASN A 447 -5.02 -13.84 -32.72
N ILE A 448 -4.65 -12.58 -32.44
CA ILE A 448 -4.74 -11.48 -33.41
C ILE A 448 -3.46 -11.43 -34.26
N SER A 449 -3.62 -11.47 -35.59
CA SER A 449 -2.52 -11.40 -36.55
C SER A 449 -2.89 -10.55 -37.78
N GLY A 450 -1.89 -10.18 -38.59
CA GLY A 450 -2.13 -9.45 -39.85
C GLY A 450 -2.44 -7.95 -39.69
N LYS A 451 -3.30 -7.41 -40.56
CA LYS A 451 -3.55 -5.97 -40.71
C LYS A 451 -4.18 -5.33 -39.46
N ILE A 452 -5.07 -6.06 -38.80
CA ILE A 452 -5.74 -5.62 -37.57
C ILE A 452 -4.75 -5.45 -36.41
N LEU A 453 -3.73 -6.31 -36.29
CA LEU A 453 -2.68 -6.17 -35.28
C LEU A 453 -1.96 -4.84 -35.44
N HIS A 454 -1.54 -4.51 -36.67
CA HIS A 454 -0.87 -3.24 -36.96
C HIS A 454 -1.78 -2.05 -36.64
N THR A 455 -3.06 -2.11 -37.02
CA THR A 455 -4.01 -1.02 -36.74
C THR A 455 -4.19 -0.79 -35.25
N LEU A 456 -4.39 -1.85 -34.45
CA LEU A 456 -4.54 -1.74 -33.00
C LEU A 456 -3.27 -1.23 -32.31
N VAL A 457 -2.12 -1.71 -32.77
CA VAL A 457 -0.80 -1.30 -32.25
C VAL A 457 -0.48 0.15 -32.66
N ASP A 458 -0.98 0.65 -33.78
CA ASP A 458 -0.84 2.07 -34.17
C ASP A 458 -1.80 3.00 -33.41
N LEU A 459 -2.93 2.49 -32.88
CA LEU A 459 -3.75 3.29 -31.95
C LEU A 459 -2.95 3.72 -30.72
N CYS A 460 -1.99 2.91 -30.27
CA CYS A 460 -1.07 3.26 -29.19
C CYS A 460 -0.29 4.56 -29.43
N ASP A 461 -0.05 4.92 -30.71
CA ASP A 461 0.64 6.16 -31.06
C ASP A 461 -0.27 7.37 -30.96
N ASN A 462 -1.58 7.21 -30.93
CA ASN A 462 -2.54 8.31 -30.90
C ASN A 462 -3.07 8.63 -29.50
N TYR A 463 -2.99 7.67 -28.57
CA TYR A 463 -3.51 7.81 -27.21
C TYR A 463 -2.40 7.76 -26.15
N ARG A 464 -2.66 8.33 -24.96
CA ARG A 464 -1.79 8.14 -23.80
C ARG A 464 -2.10 6.78 -23.20
N ILE A 465 -1.30 5.78 -23.57
CA ILE A 465 -1.49 4.40 -23.13
C ILE A 465 -0.66 4.08 -21.88
N THR A 466 -1.22 3.24 -21.02
CA THR A 466 -0.53 2.60 -19.88
C THR A 466 -0.58 1.08 -20.04
N GLY A 467 0.12 0.34 -19.17
CA GLY A 467 -0.02 -1.13 -19.12
C GLY A 467 -1.47 -1.59 -18.94
N ALA A 468 -2.25 -0.90 -18.09
CA ALA A 468 -3.66 -1.20 -17.88
C ALA A 468 -4.53 -0.92 -19.13
N SER A 469 -4.19 0.12 -19.90
CA SER A 469 -4.84 0.40 -21.19
C SER A 469 -4.66 -0.75 -22.18
N ILE A 470 -3.48 -1.39 -22.18
CA ILE A 470 -3.19 -2.56 -23.02
C ILE A 470 -4.01 -3.76 -22.55
N ASP A 471 -4.11 -4.00 -21.24
CA ASP A 471 -4.93 -5.09 -20.71
C ASP A 471 -6.42 -4.90 -21.02
N ASN A 472 -6.92 -3.67 -20.95
CA ASN A 472 -8.30 -3.36 -21.35
C ASN A 472 -8.52 -3.56 -22.86
N MET A 473 -7.54 -3.21 -23.70
CA MET A 473 -7.57 -3.50 -25.14
C MET A 473 -7.66 -5.01 -25.39
N ILE A 474 -6.87 -5.82 -24.68
CA ILE A 474 -6.91 -7.28 -24.82
C ILE A 474 -8.23 -7.85 -24.32
N LYS A 475 -8.75 -7.35 -23.20
CA LYS A 475 -10.08 -7.75 -22.70
C LYS A 475 -11.17 -7.41 -23.71
N ALA A 476 -11.13 -6.24 -24.32
CA ALA A 476 -12.07 -5.84 -25.37
C ALA A 476 -12.01 -6.81 -26.55
N VAL A 477 -10.81 -7.04 -27.08
CA VAL A 477 -10.54 -8.03 -28.14
C VAL A 477 -11.09 -9.41 -27.78
N ASN A 478 -10.79 -9.91 -26.58
CA ASN A 478 -11.19 -11.24 -26.15
C ASN A 478 -12.70 -11.35 -25.86
N SER A 479 -13.34 -10.27 -25.39
CA SER A 479 -14.78 -10.23 -25.18
C SER A 479 -15.56 -10.24 -26.49
N VAL A 480 -14.95 -9.75 -27.57
CA VAL A 480 -15.55 -9.66 -28.91
C VAL A 480 -15.34 -10.94 -29.74
N ASN A 481 -14.46 -11.85 -29.30
CA ASN A 481 -14.29 -13.18 -29.91
C ASN A 481 -15.52 -14.11 -29.77
N CYS A 482 -16.59 -13.68 -29.09
CA CYS A 482 -17.89 -14.35 -29.09
C CYS A 482 -18.75 -13.89 -30.29
N SER A 483 -18.52 -14.53 -31.45
CA SER A 483 -19.44 -14.66 -32.60
C SER A 483 -20.13 -13.39 -33.14
N SER A 484 -19.74 -12.97 -34.35
CA SER A 484 -20.46 -12.08 -35.30
C SER A 484 -20.14 -10.56 -35.37
N GLN A 485 -18.86 -10.17 -35.40
CA GLN A 485 -18.48 -8.79 -35.78
C GLN A 485 -17.29 -8.73 -36.75
N THR A 486 -17.26 -7.70 -37.62
CA THR A 486 -16.21 -7.44 -38.60
C THR A 486 -14.94 -6.85 -37.95
N GLU A 487 -13.77 -7.01 -38.60
CA GLU A 487 -12.49 -6.46 -38.13
C GLU A 487 -12.54 -4.95 -37.82
N GLU A 488 -13.37 -4.20 -38.55
CA GLU A 488 -13.57 -2.76 -38.37
C GLU A 488 -14.29 -2.42 -37.05
N GLN A 489 -15.24 -3.25 -36.63
CA GLN A 489 -15.98 -3.03 -35.39
C GLN A 489 -15.07 -3.23 -34.16
N ILE A 490 -14.17 -4.22 -34.20
CA ILE A 490 -13.17 -4.46 -33.15
C ILE A 490 -12.28 -3.22 -32.95
N VAL A 491 -11.83 -2.59 -34.05
CA VAL A 491 -11.01 -1.38 -33.98
C VAL A 491 -11.79 -0.21 -33.40
N ILE A 492 -13.07 -0.06 -33.74
CA ILE A 492 -13.94 0.99 -33.20
C ILE A 492 -14.17 0.80 -31.70
N ASP A 493 -14.43 -0.42 -31.24
CA ASP A 493 -14.70 -0.70 -29.83
C ASP A 493 -13.46 -0.49 -28.96
N VAL A 494 -12.30 -0.96 -29.42
CA VAL A 494 -11.01 -0.67 -28.76
C VAL A 494 -10.77 0.84 -28.68
N LYS A 495 -11.03 1.57 -29.77
CA LYS A 495 -10.88 3.03 -29.80
C LYS A 495 -11.78 3.71 -28.77
N ASN A 496 -13.06 3.35 -28.72
CA ASN A 496 -14.02 3.91 -27.76
C ASN A 496 -13.60 3.64 -26.31
N ILE A 497 -13.08 2.44 -26.01
CA ILE A 497 -12.59 2.07 -24.68
C ILE A 497 -11.34 2.88 -24.31
N LEU A 498 -10.41 3.07 -25.25
CA LEU A 498 -9.23 3.90 -25.02
C LEU A 498 -9.62 5.37 -24.78
N GLU A 499 -10.58 5.90 -25.54
CA GLU A 499 -11.09 7.26 -25.39
C GLU A 499 -11.79 7.47 -24.04
N ALA A 500 -12.69 6.57 -23.65
CA ALA A 500 -13.40 6.65 -22.37
C ALA A 500 -12.45 6.57 -21.16
N ASN A 501 -11.49 5.64 -21.19
CA ASN A 501 -10.52 5.47 -20.11
C ASN A 501 -9.49 6.62 -20.06
N SER A 502 -9.06 7.12 -21.22
CA SER A 502 -8.16 8.27 -21.27
C SER A 502 -8.83 9.53 -20.74
N GLY A 503 -10.13 9.71 -20.97
CA GLY A 503 -10.90 10.84 -20.45
C GLY A 503 -11.03 10.84 -18.92
N LEU A 504 -11.16 9.65 -18.31
CA LEU A 504 -11.21 9.49 -16.84
C LEU A 504 -9.86 9.73 -16.16
N VAL A 505 -8.78 9.19 -16.71
CA VAL A 505 -7.45 9.27 -16.09
C VAL A 505 -6.81 10.65 -16.27
N TYR A 506 -7.16 11.36 -17.35
CA TYR A 506 -6.43 12.58 -17.71
C TYR A 506 -7.28 13.80 -18.09
N GLY A 507 -8.62 13.75 -17.94
CA GLY A 507 -9.53 14.86 -18.27
C GLY A 507 -9.83 14.99 -19.77
N SER A 508 -10.91 15.71 -20.09
CA SER A 508 -11.52 15.81 -21.43
C SER A 508 -10.77 16.70 -22.45
N SER A 509 -9.51 17.06 -22.21
CA SER A 509 -8.75 17.87 -23.18
C SER A 509 -7.25 17.63 -23.08
N TYR A 510 -6.68 16.98 -24.10
CA TYR A 510 -5.24 16.97 -24.35
C TYR A 510 -4.93 17.92 -25.52
N PRO A 511 -4.30 19.07 -25.28
CA PRO A 511 -3.77 19.94 -26.33
C PRO A 511 -2.39 19.44 -26.82
N GLY A 512 -2.14 18.14 -26.83
CA GLY A 512 -0.86 17.55 -27.17
C GLY A 512 -1.00 16.55 -28.30
N ARG A 513 -1.12 17.04 -29.56
CA ARG A 513 -0.61 16.40 -30.80
C ARG A 513 -1.16 16.95 -32.11
N LYS A 514 -2.21 17.76 -32.12
CA LYS A 514 -2.68 18.34 -33.38
C LYS A 514 -2.04 19.69 -33.57
N ILE A 515 -0.93 19.72 -34.32
CA ILE A 515 -0.56 20.92 -35.08
C ILE A 515 -1.83 21.37 -35.80
N GLN A 516 -2.15 22.65 -35.73
CA GLN A 516 -3.32 23.16 -36.47
C GLN A 516 -3.12 22.83 -37.95
N LYS A 517 -4.12 22.19 -38.60
CA LYS A 517 -4.03 21.79 -40.02
C LYS A 517 -3.66 22.96 -40.96
N THR A 518 -3.87 24.19 -40.48
CA THR A 518 -3.60 25.46 -41.16
C THR A 518 -2.17 25.96 -41.00
N TYR A 519 -1.38 25.42 -40.07
CA TYR A 519 0.01 25.83 -39.86
C TYR A 519 0.90 25.42 -41.04
N ASP A 520 1.77 26.32 -41.50
CA ASP A 520 2.69 26.08 -42.62
C ASP A 520 4.07 26.62 -42.30
N ILE A 521 5.08 25.76 -42.37
CA ILE A 521 6.47 26.13 -42.08
C ILE A 521 7.02 27.03 -43.18
N GLY A 522 6.61 26.81 -44.44
CA GLY A 522 7.04 27.61 -45.58
C GLY A 522 6.48 29.04 -45.58
N ALA A 523 5.54 29.34 -44.69
CA ALA A 523 5.03 30.69 -44.49
C ALA A 523 5.74 31.45 -43.36
N LEU A 524 6.54 30.78 -42.52
CA LEU A 524 7.25 31.44 -41.43
C LEU A 524 8.33 32.36 -41.98
N ASN A 525 8.53 33.49 -41.32
CA ASN A 525 9.64 34.40 -41.58
C ASN A 525 10.48 34.47 -40.30
N THR A 526 11.58 33.70 -40.28
CA THR A 526 12.45 33.55 -39.11
C THR A 526 13.88 33.94 -39.44
N SER A 527 14.63 34.45 -38.44
CA SER A 527 16.04 34.83 -38.62
C SER A 527 16.98 33.66 -38.93
N ILE A 528 16.54 32.43 -38.63
CA ILE A 528 17.21 31.18 -38.97
C ILE A 528 16.16 30.33 -39.70
N GLU A 529 16.55 29.70 -40.81
CA GLU A 529 15.63 28.85 -41.58
C GLU A 529 15.14 27.66 -40.72
N PRO A 530 13.85 27.31 -40.78
CA PRO A 530 13.28 26.23 -39.96
C PRO A 530 14.00 24.88 -40.07
N ASP A 531 14.44 24.51 -41.27
CA ASP A 531 15.13 23.24 -41.54
C ASP A 531 16.55 23.22 -40.93
N ASP A 532 17.21 24.39 -40.88
CA ASP A 532 18.52 24.52 -40.24
C ASP A 532 18.41 24.35 -38.72
N ILE A 533 17.35 24.87 -38.10
CA ILE A 533 17.09 24.69 -36.66
C ILE A 533 16.93 23.20 -36.33
N ILE A 534 16.18 22.44 -37.13
CA ILE A 534 16.01 20.99 -36.94
C ILE A 534 17.35 20.28 -37.11
N THR A 535 18.15 20.67 -38.09
CA THR A 535 19.47 20.10 -38.34
C THR A 535 20.43 20.38 -37.17
N MET A 536 20.41 21.59 -36.62
CA MET A 536 21.18 21.96 -35.43
C MET A 536 20.79 21.11 -34.22
N ILE A 537 19.49 20.84 -34.02
CA ILE A 537 19.03 19.97 -32.93
C ILE A 537 19.56 18.55 -33.10
N LYS A 538 19.40 17.97 -34.29
CA LYS A 538 19.86 16.60 -34.57
C LYS A 538 21.37 16.44 -34.40
N ASN A 539 22.14 17.43 -34.83
CA ASN A 539 23.59 17.42 -34.66
C ASN A 539 24.00 17.48 -33.19
N ALA A 540 23.29 18.28 -32.38
CA ALA A 540 23.57 18.39 -30.96
C ALA A 540 23.14 17.14 -30.17
N GLU A 541 22.02 16.49 -30.53
CA GLU A 541 21.66 15.17 -29.98
C GLU A 541 22.74 14.11 -30.32
N ALA A 542 23.18 14.04 -31.57
CA ALA A 542 24.23 13.10 -31.99
C ALA A 542 25.58 13.36 -31.28
N TYR A 543 25.90 14.62 -31.01
CA TYR A 543 27.10 14.99 -30.25
C TYR A 543 27.00 14.52 -28.80
N SER A 544 25.86 14.73 -28.15
CA SER A 544 25.58 14.27 -26.78
C SER A 544 25.72 12.75 -26.62
N ASP A 545 25.31 11.97 -27.62
CA ASP A 545 25.42 10.51 -27.59
C ASP A 545 26.86 9.99 -27.80
N SER A 546 27.72 10.81 -28.42
CA SER A 546 29.09 10.42 -28.81
C SER A 546 30.19 10.85 -27.83
N ALA A 547 29.95 11.86 -27.01
CA ALA A 547 30.96 12.47 -26.15
C ALA A 547 30.97 11.88 -24.72
N GLN A 548 32.05 11.19 -24.36
CA GLN A 548 32.39 10.82 -22.97
C GLN A 548 32.94 12.03 -22.19
N THR A 549 32.19 13.13 -22.10
CA THR A 549 32.66 14.36 -21.43
C THR A 549 31.62 14.92 -20.46
N ASP A 550 32.09 15.37 -19.29
CA ASP A 550 31.32 15.94 -18.16
C ASP A 550 30.65 17.31 -18.43
N VAL A 551 30.41 17.70 -19.69
CA VAL A 551 29.80 18.99 -20.03
C VAL A 551 28.31 18.79 -20.33
N PRO A 552 27.38 19.49 -19.64
CA PRO A 552 25.94 19.34 -19.87
C PRO A 552 25.57 19.72 -21.31
N ALA A 553 25.03 18.75 -22.06
CA ALA A 553 24.78 18.83 -23.50
C ALA A 553 23.40 19.39 -23.88
N GLY A 554 22.65 19.94 -22.91
CA GLY A 554 21.29 20.43 -23.13
C GLY A 554 21.21 21.58 -24.13
N ILE A 555 20.28 21.50 -25.08
CA ILE A 555 20.06 22.53 -26.10
C ILE A 555 19.02 23.52 -25.58
N ARG A 556 19.35 24.80 -25.63
CA ARG A 556 18.54 25.88 -25.06
C ARG A 556 18.20 26.89 -26.13
N MET A 557 16.91 27.05 -26.42
CA MET A 557 16.39 27.89 -27.48
C MET A 557 15.48 28.99 -26.96
N LEU A 558 15.59 30.17 -27.56
CA LEU A 558 14.69 31.29 -27.31
C LEU A 558 14.01 31.71 -28.62
N PHE A 559 12.70 31.63 -28.66
CA PHE A 559 11.86 32.13 -29.75
C PHE A 559 11.26 33.47 -29.36
N TYR A 560 11.63 34.53 -30.07
CA TYR A 560 11.16 35.88 -29.76
C TYR A 560 10.60 36.61 -30.97
N GLY A 561 9.72 37.59 -30.78
CA GLY A 561 9.15 38.39 -31.88
C GLY A 561 7.69 38.75 -31.66
N LEU A 562 7.03 39.29 -32.69
CA LEU A 562 5.64 39.76 -32.60
C LEU A 562 4.67 38.64 -32.16
N SER A 563 3.59 39.00 -31.46
CA SER A 563 2.53 38.04 -31.13
C SER A 563 1.85 37.54 -32.41
N GLY A 564 1.46 36.27 -32.43
CA GLY A 564 0.78 35.66 -33.58
C GLY A 564 1.68 35.19 -34.72
N THR A 565 3.02 35.25 -34.58
CA THR A 565 3.99 34.77 -35.59
C THR A 565 4.19 33.25 -35.63
N GLY A 566 3.60 32.52 -34.69
CA GLY A 566 3.63 31.05 -34.69
C GLY A 566 4.72 30.41 -33.84
N LYS A 567 5.32 31.14 -32.88
CA LYS A 567 6.36 30.65 -31.96
C LYS A 567 6.00 29.33 -31.25
N THR A 568 4.84 29.30 -30.60
CA THR A 568 4.33 28.12 -29.85
C THR A 568 4.04 26.94 -30.77
N GLU A 569 3.48 27.19 -31.96
CA GLU A 569 3.20 26.14 -32.95
C GLU A 569 4.49 25.60 -33.57
N PHE A 570 5.54 26.41 -33.70
CA PHE A 570 6.85 25.93 -34.17
C PHE A 570 7.48 24.97 -33.17
N ALA A 571 7.40 25.26 -31.87
CA ALA A 571 7.84 24.32 -30.83
C ALA A 571 7.08 22.98 -30.88
N ARG A 572 5.76 23.01 -31.15
CA ARG A 572 4.96 21.80 -31.41
C ARG A 572 5.40 21.07 -32.67
N TYR A 573 5.76 21.79 -33.73
CA TYR A 573 6.28 21.21 -34.94
C TYR A 573 7.61 20.48 -34.69
N ILE A 574 8.55 21.11 -33.98
CA ILE A 574 9.82 20.49 -33.57
C ILE A 574 9.58 19.20 -32.76
N ALA A 575 8.68 19.24 -31.78
CA ALA A 575 8.33 18.04 -30.99
C ALA A 575 7.85 16.87 -31.85
N ASN A 576 7.00 17.16 -32.84
CA ASN A 576 6.52 16.14 -33.77
C ASN A 576 7.62 15.64 -34.71
N ALA A 577 8.48 16.54 -35.21
CA ALA A 577 9.60 16.18 -36.10
C ALA A 577 10.64 15.30 -35.39
N LEU A 578 10.83 15.48 -34.07
CA LEU A 578 11.74 14.69 -33.23
C LEU A 578 11.07 13.49 -32.54
N ALA A 579 9.76 13.31 -32.72
CA ALA A 579 8.95 12.31 -32.02
C ALA A 579 9.07 12.35 -30.47
N LYS A 580 9.32 13.53 -29.89
CA LYS A 580 9.42 13.77 -28.43
C LYS A 580 8.12 14.32 -27.85
N GLU A 581 7.86 14.05 -26.57
CA GLU A 581 6.74 14.67 -25.83
C GLU A 581 7.02 16.17 -25.65
N LEU A 582 6.00 17.03 -25.72
CA LEU A 582 6.12 18.46 -25.47
C LEU A 582 5.44 18.79 -24.15
N ILE A 583 6.23 19.19 -23.17
CA ILE A 583 5.72 19.68 -21.88
C ILE A 583 5.58 21.20 -22.02
N LEU A 584 4.33 21.66 -22.13
CA LEU A 584 4.01 23.07 -22.19
C LEU A 584 3.71 23.57 -20.76
N LYS A 585 4.49 24.55 -20.29
CA LYS A 585 4.24 25.31 -19.06
C LYS A 585 3.99 26.76 -19.43
N LYS A 586 2.84 27.29 -19.02
CA LYS A 586 2.55 28.74 -19.12
C LYS A 586 3.01 29.46 -17.86
N ALA A 587 3.14 30.78 -17.95
CA ALA A 587 3.36 31.64 -16.79
C ALA A 587 2.45 31.31 -15.59
N SER A 588 1.15 31.08 -15.85
CA SER A 588 0.16 30.74 -14.81
C SER A 588 0.40 29.41 -14.12
N ASP A 589 1.08 28.47 -14.77
CA ASP A 589 1.35 27.13 -14.23
C ASP A 589 2.55 27.15 -13.27
N ILE A 590 3.34 28.22 -13.32
CA ILE A 590 4.54 28.41 -12.51
C ILE A 590 4.26 29.34 -11.33
N LEU A 591 3.49 30.41 -11.55
CA LEU A 591 3.20 31.42 -10.54
C LEU A 591 2.30 30.88 -9.43
N GLY A 592 2.90 30.56 -8.28
CA GLY A 592 2.20 30.19 -7.04
C GLY A 592 1.68 31.40 -6.26
N LYS A 593 0.68 31.18 -5.40
CA LYS A 593 0.16 32.23 -4.50
C LYS A 593 1.04 32.41 -3.25
N TYR A 594 1.88 31.41 -2.95
CA TYR A 594 2.72 31.37 -1.76
C TYR A 594 4.21 31.50 -2.13
N ILE A 595 4.99 32.14 -1.24
CA ILE A 595 6.44 32.31 -1.40
C ILE A 595 7.11 30.92 -1.36
N GLY A 596 7.95 30.58 -2.34
CA GLY A 596 8.62 29.28 -2.46
C GLY A 596 7.93 28.28 -3.41
N GLU A 597 6.63 28.44 -3.67
CA GLU A 597 5.86 27.55 -4.53
C GLU A 597 6.28 27.68 -6.01
N SER A 598 6.61 28.90 -6.44
CA SER A 598 7.03 29.14 -7.82
C SER A 598 8.40 28.53 -8.13
N GLU A 599 9.34 28.58 -7.19
CA GLU A 599 10.64 27.93 -7.30
C GLU A 599 10.50 26.40 -7.39
N GLN A 600 9.64 25.82 -6.54
CA GLN A 600 9.34 24.40 -6.59
C GLN A 600 8.72 23.99 -7.94
N ASN A 601 7.76 24.77 -8.44
CA ASN A 601 7.12 24.50 -9.74
C ASN A 601 8.11 24.55 -10.91
N ILE A 602 9.08 25.49 -10.89
CA ILE A 602 10.14 25.57 -11.90
C ILE A 602 10.99 24.30 -11.85
N LYS A 603 11.51 23.96 -10.68
CA LYS A 603 12.32 22.75 -10.49
C LYS A 603 11.58 21.50 -10.95
N GLU A 604 10.32 21.35 -10.54
CA GLU A 604 9.49 20.23 -10.95
C GLU A 604 9.27 20.17 -12.46
N ALA A 605 9.12 21.31 -13.14
CA ALA A 605 8.97 21.35 -14.60
C ALA A 605 10.23 20.88 -15.34
N PHE A 606 11.41 21.31 -14.90
CA PHE A 606 12.70 20.85 -15.45
C PHE A 606 12.92 19.36 -15.17
N GLU A 607 12.69 18.91 -13.93
CA GLU A 607 12.76 17.50 -13.56
C GLU A 607 11.71 16.66 -14.32
N GLU A 608 10.52 17.18 -14.58
CA GLU A 608 9.49 16.51 -15.38
C GLU A 608 9.96 16.29 -16.82
N ALA A 609 10.56 17.32 -17.45
CA ALA A 609 11.06 17.22 -18.80
C ALA A 609 12.25 16.26 -18.94
N GLU A 610 13.20 16.32 -18.01
CA GLU A 610 14.34 15.40 -18.00
C GLU A 610 13.89 13.96 -17.73
N ARG A 611 12.92 13.76 -16.81
CA ARG A 611 12.32 12.43 -16.54
C ARG A 611 11.62 11.82 -17.75
N GLN A 612 11.04 12.64 -18.62
CA GLN A 612 10.23 12.19 -19.77
C GLN A 612 11.01 12.17 -21.09
N ASP A 613 12.30 12.59 -21.10
CA ASP A 613 13.04 12.94 -22.33
C ASP A 613 12.17 13.78 -23.28
N ALA A 614 11.54 14.79 -22.70
CA ALA A 614 10.57 15.65 -23.36
C ALA A 614 11.18 17.01 -23.65
N ILE A 615 10.62 17.68 -24.66
CA ILE A 615 10.90 19.08 -24.94
C ILE A 615 10.16 19.91 -23.90
N LEU A 616 10.90 20.71 -23.12
CA LEU A 616 10.31 21.66 -22.19
C LEU A 616 10.03 22.97 -22.90
N LEU A 617 8.78 23.38 -22.96
CA LEU A 617 8.34 24.65 -23.52
C LEU A 617 7.80 25.55 -22.42
N PHE A 618 8.48 26.66 -22.16
CA PHE A 618 7.89 27.78 -21.44
C PHE A 618 7.28 28.76 -22.42
N ASP A 619 5.95 28.79 -22.46
CA ASP A 619 5.20 29.64 -23.37
C ASP A 619 4.84 30.97 -22.68
N GLU A 620 4.99 32.08 -23.42
CA GLU A 620 4.77 33.43 -22.91
C GLU A 620 5.57 33.73 -21.65
N ALA A 621 6.87 33.44 -21.71
CA ALA A 621 7.81 33.61 -20.60
C ALA A 621 8.09 35.07 -20.19
N ASP A 622 7.38 36.02 -20.81
CA ASP A 622 7.49 37.46 -20.59
C ASP A 622 7.34 37.83 -19.11
N SER A 623 6.45 37.14 -18.37
CA SER A 623 6.14 37.47 -16.97
C SER A 623 7.27 37.15 -15.98
N PHE A 624 8.15 36.19 -16.30
CA PHE A 624 9.24 35.77 -15.40
C PHE A 624 10.64 36.11 -15.95
N PHE A 625 10.74 36.60 -17.19
CA PHE A 625 12.00 37.07 -17.78
C PHE A 625 12.33 38.54 -17.49
N THR A 626 11.45 39.25 -16.79
CA THR A 626 11.62 40.67 -16.45
C THR A 626 12.97 40.94 -15.75
N ASN A 627 13.64 41.99 -16.20
CA ASN A 627 14.93 42.43 -15.67
C ASN A 627 14.90 42.58 -14.13
N ARG A 628 15.80 41.87 -13.44
CA ARG A 628 15.91 41.85 -11.97
C ARG A 628 16.13 43.22 -11.33
N PHE A 629 16.66 44.18 -12.10
CA PHE A 629 16.85 45.57 -11.66
C PHE A 629 15.53 46.37 -11.58
N ASN A 630 14.51 45.99 -12.35
CA ASN A 630 13.19 46.62 -12.37
C ASN A 630 12.14 45.81 -11.58
N ALA A 631 12.52 44.67 -10.99
CA ALA A 631 11.65 43.86 -10.15
C ALA A 631 11.34 44.59 -8.83
N GLU A 632 10.07 44.87 -8.58
CA GLU A 632 9.61 45.57 -7.37
C GLU A 632 9.64 44.65 -6.13
N ASN A 633 9.57 43.33 -6.34
CA ASN A 633 9.46 42.35 -5.27
C ASN A 633 10.65 41.37 -5.18
N THR A 634 11.02 40.99 -3.96
CA THR A 634 12.12 40.04 -3.69
C THR A 634 11.85 38.64 -4.27
N TRP A 635 10.60 38.21 -4.34
CA TRP A 635 10.20 36.89 -4.85
C TRP A 635 10.36 36.74 -6.38
N GLU A 636 10.28 37.83 -7.13
CA GLU A 636 10.56 37.82 -8.58
C GLU A 636 12.04 37.49 -8.82
N ARG A 637 12.94 38.04 -7.99
CA ARG A 637 14.39 37.79 -8.11
C ARG A 637 14.77 36.35 -7.77
N THR A 638 14.14 35.73 -6.77
CA THR A 638 14.41 34.34 -6.39
C THR A 638 13.96 33.37 -7.47
N MET A 639 12.82 33.62 -8.10
CA MET A 639 12.31 32.85 -9.22
C MET A 639 13.27 32.84 -10.43
N VAL A 640 13.78 34.02 -10.86
CA VAL A 640 14.75 34.07 -11.97
C VAL A 640 16.07 33.38 -11.60
N ASN A 641 16.47 33.40 -10.32
CA ASN A 641 17.67 32.69 -9.87
C ASN A 641 17.49 31.18 -9.96
N GLU A 642 16.36 30.65 -9.49
CA GLU A 642 16.06 29.23 -9.60
C GLU A 642 16.00 28.80 -11.07
N PHE A 643 15.36 29.58 -11.92
CA PHE A 643 15.29 29.29 -13.36
C PHE A 643 16.67 29.22 -14.01
N LEU A 644 17.60 30.14 -13.68
CA LEU A 644 18.99 30.07 -14.16
C LEU A 644 19.69 28.80 -13.67
N MET A 645 19.56 28.46 -12.39
CA MET A 645 20.16 27.25 -11.82
C MET A 645 19.67 26.00 -12.54
N GLN A 646 18.36 25.89 -12.79
CA GLN A 646 17.78 24.76 -13.50
C GLN A 646 18.22 24.73 -14.97
N ILE A 647 18.28 25.88 -15.65
CA ILE A 647 18.80 25.99 -17.01
C ILE A 647 20.23 25.47 -17.13
N GLU A 648 21.10 25.79 -16.16
CA GLU A 648 22.51 25.36 -16.16
C GLU A 648 22.64 23.84 -16.00
N ALA A 649 21.80 23.23 -15.15
CA ALA A 649 21.82 21.80 -14.87
C ALA A 649 21.07 20.94 -15.91
N PHE A 650 20.20 21.55 -16.73
CA PHE A 650 19.31 20.81 -17.62
C PHE A 650 20.00 20.24 -18.85
N ASN A 651 19.89 18.91 -19.03
CA ASN A 651 20.49 18.19 -20.15
C ASN A 651 19.54 17.98 -21.35
N GLY A 652 18.29 18.42 -21.25
CA GLY A 652 17.27 18.22 -22.31
C GLY A 652 17.19 19.36 -23.32
N LEU A 653 16.12 19.35 -24.13
CA LEU A 653 15.78 20.41 -25.08
C LEU A 653 14.81 21.40 -24.44
N LEU A 654 15.28 22.62 -24.19
CA LEU A 654 14.50 23.73 -23.66
C LEU A 654 14.14 24.72 -24.77
N ILE A 655 12.87 25.09 -24.84
CA ILE A 655 12.37 26.15 -25.71
C ILE A 655 11.62 27.16 -24.84
N CYS A 656 11.96 28.44 -24.96
CA CYS A 656 11.21 29.53 -24.33
C CYS A 656 10.64 30.46 -25.40
N THR A 657 9.39 30.93 -25.24
CA THR A 657 8.79 31.93 -26.12
C THR A 657 8.61 33.26 -25.39
N THR A 658 8.92 34.37 -26.06
CA THR A 658 8.76 35.73 -25.51
C THR A 658 8.31 36.70 -26.60
N ASN A 659 7.45 37.66 -26.25
CA ASN A 659 7.11 38.78 -27.14
C ASN A 659 8.00 40.01 -26.87
N MET A 660 8.62 40.08 -25.69
CA MET A 660 9.31 41.28 -25.20
C MET A 660 10.80 41.01 -24.90
N ARG A 661 11.60 40.73 -25.94
CA ARG A 661 13.06 40.52 -25.78
C ARG A 661 13.78 41.70 -25.11
N SER A 662 13.30 42.93 -25.31
CA SER A 662 13.94 44.15 -24.82
C SER A 662 13.97 44.28 -23.29
N ILE A 663 13.01 43.67 -22.59
CA ILE A 663 12.91 43.73 -21.11
C ILE A 663 13.52 42.52 -20.42
N MET A 664 14.02 41.55 -21.19
CA MET A 664 14.57 40.30 -20.67
C MET A 664 15.92 40.51 -19.99
N ASP A 665 16.11 39.86 -18.84
CA ASP A 665 17.36 39.91 -18.08
C ASP A 665 18.58 39.50 -18.94
N PRO A 666 19.66 40.33 -18.98
CA PRO A 666 20.86 40.00 -19.77
C PRO A 666 21.55 38.69 -19.36
N ALA A 667 21.41 38.23 -18.11
CA ALA A 667 21.96 36.96 -17.67
C ALA A 667 21.26 35.78 -18.35
N LEU A 668 19.93 35.81 -18.48
CA LEU A 668 19.16 34.79 -19.20
C LEU A 668 19.59 34.68 -20.65
N GLN A 669 19.82 35.82 -21.32
CA GLN A 669 20.22 35.86 -22.74
C GLN A 669 21.48 35.03 -23.02
N ARG A 670 22.45 35.03 -22.10
CA ARG A 670 23.72 34.33 -22.26
C ARG A 670 23.61 32.80 -22.18
N HIS A 671 22.51 32.29 -21.62
CA HIS A 671 22.31 30.85 -21.42
C HIS A 671 21.55 30.19 -22.58
N PHE A 672 21.00 30.97 -23.52
CA PHE A 672 20.38 30.44 -24.73
C PHE A 672 21.41 30.29 -25.84
N HIS A 673 21.55 29.07 -26.36
CA HIS A 673 22.50 28.75 -27.44
C HIS A 673 21.97 29.23 -28.80
N ILE A 674 20.65 29.09 -29.02
CA ILE A 674 19.98 29.42 -30.27
C ILE A 674 18.87 30.43 -30.00
N MET A 675 18.99 31.61 -30.60
CA MET A 675 17.99 32.67 -30.51
C MET A 675 17.38 32.88 -31.89
N VAL A 676 16.06 32.69 -32.01
CA VAL A 676 15.32 32.78 -33.28
C VAL A 676 14.33 33.93 -33.19
N GLU A 677 14.49 34.91 -34.09
CA GLU A 677 13.53 35.98 -34.27
C GLU A 677 12.42 35.53 -35.20
N PHE A 678 11.18 35.70 -34.77
CA PHE A 678 9.98 35.52 -35.57
C PHE A 678 9.46 36.87 -36.01
N GLN A 679 9.65 37.16 -37.30
CA GLN A 679 9.31 38.42 -37.93
C GLN A 679 7.89 38.39 -38.50
N ALA A 680 7.39 39.55 -38.92
CA ALA A 680 6.17 39.63 -39.71
C ALA A 680 6.34 38.85 -41.03
N LEU A 681 5.23 38.40 -41.61
CA LEU A 681 5.25 37.58 -42.82
C LEU A 681 5.93 38.29 -43.98
N SER A 682 6.75 37.54 -44.73
CA SER A 682 7.25 37.99 -46.02
C SER A 682 6.14 37.97 -47.08
N ALA A 683 6.34 38.65 -48.21
CA ALA A 683 5.39 38.60 -49.33
C ALA A 683 5.07 37.15 -49.78
N ASN A 684 6.07 36.25 -49.73
CA ASN A 684 5.87 34.83 -50.03
C ASN A 684 5.06 34.11 -48.93
N GLY A 685 5.30 34.43 -47.66
CA GLY A 685 4.52 33.91 -46.54
C GLY A 685 3.05 34.34 -46.59
N ILE A 686 2.78 35.61 -46.90
CA ILE A 686 1.43 36.17 -47.11
C ILE A 686 0.71 35.40 -48.24
N LYS A 687 1.38 35.24 -49.39
CA LYS A 687 0.83 34.48 -50.52
C LYS A 687 0.48 33.03 -50.15
N THR A 688 1.37 32.37 -49.41
CA THR A 688 1.22 30.98 -48.96
C THR A 688 0.01 30.84 -48.05
N LEU A 689 -0.14 31.71 -47.05
CA LEU A 689 -1.28 31.66 -46.13
C LEU A 689 -2.60 32.03 -46.79
N LEU A 690 -2.63 33.07 -47.65
CA LEU A 690 -3.83 33.44 -48.41
C LEU A 690 -4.36 32.24 -49.22
N THR A 691 -3.47 31.57 -49.95
CA THR A 691 -3.82 30.41 -50.77
C THR A 691 -4.30 29.23 -49.92
N LYS A 692 -3.68 29.03 -48.74
CA LYS A 692 -4.00 27.91 -47.86
C LYS A 692 -5.34 28.08 -47.13
N TYR A 693 -5.59 29.27 -46.60
CA TYR A 693 -6.81 29.62 -45.85
C TYR A 693 -8.00 29.89 -46.78
N PHE A 694 -7.78 30.47 -47.95
CA PHE A 694 -8.83 30.89 -48.89
C PHE A 694 -8.64 30.28 -50.28
N ARG A 695 -8.66 28.94 -50.35
CA ARG A 695 -8.38 28.17 -51.59
C ARG A 695 -9.26 28.54 -52.80
N ASN A 696 -10.46 29.04 -52.54
CA ASN A 696 -11.45 29.37 -53.57
C ASN A 696 -11.37 30.83 -54.04
N VAL A 697 -10.39 31.60 -53.55
CA VAL A 697 -10.24 33.03 -53.84
C VAL A 697 -8.86 33.28 -54.45
N SER A 698 -8.81 33.96 -55.59
CA SER A 698 -7.57 34.37 -56.23
C SER A 698 -7.14 35.76 -55.79
N PHE A 699 -5.84 35.92 -55.49
CA PHE A 699 -5.23 37.19 -55.08
C PHE A 699 -4.20 37.64 -56.12
N ASN A 700 -4.16 38.94 -56.41
CA ASN A 700 -3.19 39.53 -57.34
C ASN A 700 -1.92 40.03 -56.59
N ALA A 701 -0.86 40.33 -57.35
CA ALA A 701 0.42 40.75 -56.78
C ALA A 701 0.30 42.07 -55.97
N ASP A 702 -0.45 43.04 -56.48
CA ASP A 702 -0.67 44.33 -55.82
C ASP A 702 -1.35 44.19 -54.45
N GLN A 703 -2.30 43.26 -54.31
CA GLN A 703 -2.96 42.99 -53.02
C GLN A 703 -1.99 42.40 -51.99
N ILE A 704 -1.10 41.50 -52.43
CA ILE A 704 -0.07 40.91 -51.56
C ILE A 704 0.93 41.98 -51.15
N GLU A 705 1.35 42.85 -52.08
CA GLU A 705 2.28 43.93 -51.80
C GLU A 705 1.69 44.97 -50.84
N LYS A 706 0.42 45.33 -51.00
CA LYS A 706 -0.31 46.20 -50.06
C LYS A 706 -0.31 45.66 -48.62
N LEU A 707 -0.47 44.35 -48.43
CA LEU A 707 -0.38 43.75 -47.10
C LEU A 707 1.07 43.71 -46.59
N ASN A 708 2.03 43.41 -47.46
CA ASN A 708 3.45 43.35 -47.12
C ASN A 708 4.00 44.71 -46.65
N GLN A 709 3.47 45.83 -47.17
CA GLN A 709 3.87 47.19 -46.78
C GLN A 709 3.61 47.51 -45.30
N TRP A 710 2.66 46.84 -44.64
CA TRP A 710 2.38 47.07 -43.22
C TRP A 710 3.49 46.56 -42.30
N GLN A 711 4.33 45.61 -42.75
CA GLN A 711 5.44 45.00 -41.99
C GLN A 711 5.05 44.45 -40.59
N SER A 712 3.75 44.31 -40.29
CA SER A 712 3.21 43.83 -39.01
C SER A 712 2.24 42.65 -39.17
N VAL A 713 2.00 42.20 -40.40
CA VAL A 713 1.04 41.12 -40.71
C VAL A 713 1.57 39.78 -40.21
N THR A 714 0.75 39.05 -39.46
CA THR A 714 1.13 37.79 -38.83
C THR A 714 0.19 36.64 -39.20
N PRO A 715 0.62 35.36 -39.12
CA PRO A 715 -0.28 34.20 -39.23
C PRO A 715 -1.51 34.27 -38.33
N GLY A 716 -1.38 34.86 -37.13
CA GLY A 716 -2.48 35.06 -36.20
C GLY A 716 -3.63 35.89 -36.79
N ASP A 717 -3.32 36.87 -37.63
CA ASP A 717 -4.31 37.72 -38.30
C ASP A 717 -5.15 36.93 -39.30
N PHE A 718 -4.50 36.03 -40.06
CA PHE A 718 -5.19 35.10 -40.94
C PHE A 718 -6.09 34.15 -40.18
N ASN A 719 -5.65 33.65 -39.02
CA ASN A 719 -6.46 32.75 -38.21
C ASN A 719 -7.68 33.46 -37.62
N ALA A 720 -7.52 34.70 -37.14
CA ALA A 720 -8.62 35.53 -36.66
C ALA A 720 -9.65 35.83 -37.77
N LEU A 721 -9.17 36.24 -38.95
CA LEU A 721 -10.03 36.49 -40.10
C LEU A 721 -10.74 35.21 -40.56
N TYR A 722 -10.04 34.08 -40.65
CA TYR A 722 -10.64 32.81 -41.05
C TYR A 722 -11.70 32.34 -40.04
N GLY A 723 -11.45 32.55 -38.74
CA GLY A 723 -12.45 32.33 -37.70
C GLY A 723 -13.71 33.15 -37.91
N LYS A 724 -13.59 34.42 -38.28
CA LYS A 724 -14.72 35.31 -38.62
C LYS A 724 -15.42 34.87 -39.91
N ALA A 725 -14.65 34.59 -40.96
CA ALA A 725 -15.14 34.20 -42.28
C ALA A 725 -15.90 32.86 -42.26
N ARG A 726 -15.56 31.94 -41.34
CA ARG A 726 -16.26 30.66 -41.16
C ARG A 726 -17.75 30.80 -40.88
N PHE A 727 -18.18 31.91 -40.29
CA PHE A 727 -19.59 32.17 -39.94
C PHE A 727 -20.30 33.10 -40.94
N MET A 728 -19.64 33.46 -42.05
CA MET A 728 -20.20 34.36 -43.07
C MET A 728 -20.70 33.58 -44.30
N PRO A 729 -21.69 34.11 -45.03
CA PRO A 729 -22.08 33.58 -46.33
C PRO A 729 -20.90 33.60 -47.30
N GLN A 730 -20.65 32.50 -48.01
CA GLN A 730 -19.49 32.36 -48.91
C GLN A 730 -19.44 33.43 -50.01
N GLU A 731 -20.60 33.91 -50.46
CA GLU A 731 -20.75 34.97 -51.47
C GLU A 731 -20.15 36.32 -51.02
N LYS A 732 -20.01 36.55 -49.70
CA LYS A 732 -19.43 37.77 -49.14
C LYS A 732 -17.91 37.69 -48.93
N ILE A 733 -17.31 36.51 -49.10
CA ILE A 733 -15.90 36.28 -48.87
C ILE A 733 -15.14 36.49 -50.19
N THR A 734 -14.93 37.76 -50.54
CA THR A 734 -14.19 38.15 -51.75
C THR A 734 -12.72 38.48 -51.42
N SER A 735 -11.86 38.53 -52.44
CA SER A 735 -10.46 38.95 -52.26
C SER A 735 -10.38 40.37 -51.69
N GLU A 736 -11.25 41.27 -52.12
CA GLU A 736 -11.32 42.66 -51.63
C GLU A 736 -11.73 42.74 -50.16
N TYR A 737 -12.71 41.92 -49.73
CA TYR A 737 -13.10 41.82 -48.32
C TYR A 737 -11.92 41.35 -47.45
N ILE A 738 -11.25 40.26 -47.85
CA ILE A 738 -10.13 39.67 -47.09
C ILE A 738 -8.98 40.67 -46.91
N ILE A 739 -8.60 41.36 -47.99
CA ILE A 739 -7.50 42.33 -47.94
C ILE A 739 -7.87 43.55 -47.10
N THR A 740 -9.10 44.06 -47.25
CA THR A 740 -9.59 45.22 -46.49
C THR A 740 -9.61 44.90 -45.00
N GLU A 741 -10.10 43.72 -44.63
CA GLU A 741 -10.21 43.34 -43.22
C GLU A 741 -8.85 43.07 -42.57
N LEU A 742 -7.92 42.41 -43.29
CA LEU A 742 -6.55 42.27 -42.81
C LEU A 742 -5.86 43.62 -42.63
N ALA A 743 -6.07 44.57 -43.56
CA ALA A 743 -5.53 45.92 -43.46
C ALA A 743 -6.14 46.69 -42.28
N GLN A 744 -7.45 46.56 -42.02
CA GLN A 744 -8.11 47.15 -40.87
C GLN A 744 -7.52 46.61 -39.55
N MET A 745 -7.31 45.29 -39.44
CA MET A 745 -6.67 44.69 -38.26
C MET A 745 -5.26 45.26 -38.03
N GLN A 746 -4.49 45.55 -39.08
CA GLN A 746 -3.18 46.21 -38.93
C GLN A 746 -3.31 47.67 -38.49
N GLN A 747 -4.29 48.40 -39.01
CA GLN A 747 -4.55 49.78 -38.63
C GLN A 747 -4.93 49.89 -37.15
N GLU A 748 -5.74 48.97 -36.64
CA GLU A 748 -6.11 48.90 -35.22
C GLU A 748 -4.89 48.61 -34.33
N LYS A 749 -4.03 47.67 -34.73
CA LYS A 749 -2.79 47.36 -34.00
C LYS A 749 -1.82 48.55 -33.94
N ASN A 750 -1.67 49.27 -35.05
CA ASN A 750 -0.74 50.40 -35.14
C ASN A 750 -1.32 51.70 -34.57
N GLY A 751 -2.66 51.84 -34.51
CA GLY A 751 -3.37 53.01 -33.95
C GLY A 751 -3.30 53.11 -32.43
N VAL A 752 -3.19 51.98 -31.72
CA VAL A 752 -3.11 51.94 -30.24
C VAL A 752 -1.78 52.47 -29.70
N GLN A 753 -0.71 52.56 -30.50
CA GLN A 753 0.58 53.14 -30.06
C GLN A 753 0.58 54.67 -29.88
N LYS A 754 -0.44 55.40 -30.35
CA LYS A 754 -0.54 56.86 -30.22
C LYS A 754 -1.79 57.30 -29.44
N MET A 755 -1.88 56.99 -28.14
CA MET A 755 -2.54 57.82 -27.12
C MET A 755 -2.61 57.10 -25.77
N ILE A 756 -1.63 57.30 -24.88
CA ILE A 756 -1.85 57.41 -23.43
C ILE A 756 -0.83 58.42 -22.89
N GLY A 757 -1.13 59.70 -23.05
CA GLY A 757 -0.47 60.79 -22.34
C GLY A 757 -1.55 61.58 -21.61
N PHE A 758 -1.68 61.38 -20.30
CA PHE A 758 -2.53 62.22 -19.46
C PHE A 758 -1.92 63.62 -19.42
N SER A 759 -2.52 64.56 -20.14
CA SER A 759 -2.30 65.99 -19.97
C SER A 759 -2.87 66.42 -18.62
N ILE A 760 -1.98 66.73 -17.68
CA ILE A 760 -2.28 67.46 -16.45
C ILE A 760 -2.53 68.92 -16.85
N ASN A 761 -3.77 69.40 -16.72
CA ASN A 761 -4.06 70.82 -16.77
C ASN A 761 -4.10 71.39 -15.34
N ALA A 762 -3.53 72.59 -15.25
CA ALA A 762 -3.15 73.38 -14.08
C ALA A 762 -4.27 73.68 -13.06
#